data_AF-A0A059EXH1-F1
#
_entry.id   AF-A0A059EXH1-F1
#
_cell.length_a   1.000
_cell.length_b   1.000
_cell.length_c   1.000
_cell.angle_alpha   90.00
_cell.angle_beta   90.00
_cell.angle_gamma   90.00
#
_symmetry.space_group_name_H-M   'P 1'
#
loop_
_entity.id
_entity.type
_entity.pdbx_description
1 polymer ?
#
loop_
_entity_poly.entity_id
_entity_poly.type
_entity_poly.pdbx_seq_one_letter_code
_entity_poly.pdbx_strand_id
1 'polypeptide(L)'
;MQEQIRKVWVLHEKDYHLCKVISNKSYVYEVELPDGNILSTTEVYRANPPNFMDVNDLASLSHLNQPSVLSVLRSRYEQNKIYTHSGLFLVAINPYKDLDIYSTAQMNLYSRNDPNLPPHIYKTISEAYTNMILNKNNQSILITGESGAGKTENTKKAISFLLTLSEGNKSNSQSNFMLVEQIIKTNIILESFGNAMTIRNDNSSRFGKYIQLNFKSGNIVGCTIEKYLLEKSRVVQTSQSERNYHIFYQLLRCNDSDLLQRLHLTNDLSKYKILNNFTDLSDNLMFDQLIDAFNTLNFTKEEIFNYFKIVSVILNLGNIEFYEEESVKIRNMDVLNLACDLLNIPVYKFVKYILHPNKSAGREEITVIHSIKQCKMIIEGVIKILYDYLFENIINALNKKLNGNCNFDNFIAILDIAGFEIFPFNSFEQLSINYTNEKLQQFFNHHMFILEQEIYRKEEIDWNYIDFGLDLKPTIDTIDKVFSILEDQCLLINSSDASFLLSLKSGFKINNDKLSFNKIEDSCFNVLHYAGKVEYNTDDWLIKNYDPYFTEIINLLSLKINDNLTSKGFFRTVSQLYKNQLDLLMNKLKKTNPFFVRCIIPNSNKKRGIIDTMLVLKQLKCNGILEGIRISRLGYPNRMKYEEFVKRYKILLCKDKENSDALNVVQYANKNHHNELMLVNAILRKMNTKEEFYKLGKSMIFFKQDILGYFEEERDNIVNKTFNSLLHYIKGITKTLKQNKVSSRLKSIKIIQSNAKLSNEFRRWKWWHFYLKIKPLLKVHQMDDIIKMKEKEISYLNDSLKQKENDLLEIINEKNEIKNDLAIKQRENESINQLILEKEKEIKAKNDLIDLINEKDNENKSLINEFISKISDLEKERDHLQEIKEKINELNEINKINESKLKEKDELINENKKILIELQTELETNKKLSDNKTEELIKLKDKEISELKYEIQL
;
A
#
# COMPACT_ATOMS: atom_id res chain seq x y z
N MET A 1 12.99 14.51 -45.57
CA MET A 1 13.32 13.10 -45.25
C MET A 1 14.82 13.00 -45.09
N GLN A 2 15.29 13.07 -43.84
CA GLN A 2 16.64 12.60 -43.46
C GLN A 2 16.41 11.74 -42.23
N GLU A 3 16.81 10.48 -42.35
CA GLU A 3 16.65 9.41 -41.36
C GLU A 3 17.36 9.78 -40.06
N GLN A 4 16.62 10.35 -39.10
CA GLN A 4 17.07 10.29 -37.70
C GLN A 4 16.88 8.86 -37.21
N ILE A 5 17.93 8.06 -37.45
CA ILE A 5 18.36 6.85 -36.74
C ILE A 5 17.28 6.27 -35.82
N ARG A 6 16.45 5.37 -36.36
CA ARG A 6 15.50 4.61 -35.55
C ARG A 6 16.30 3.73 -34.59
N LYS A 7 16.34 4.10 -33.31
CA LYS A 7 16.88 3.25 -32.25
C LYS A 7 15.90 2.10 -32.00
N VAL A 8 16.44 0.90 -31.80
CA VAL A 8 15.66 -0.32 -31.62
C VAL A 8 16.30 -1.20 -30.54
N TRP A 9 15.50 -2.03 -29.88
CA TRP A 9 15.98 -3.01 -28.92
C TRP A 9 16.17 -4.36 -29.59
N VAL A 10 17.34 -4.96 -29.35
CA VAL A 10 17.74 -6.27 -29.87
C VAL A 10 18.26 -7.12 -28.71
N LEU A 11 17.93 -8.41 -28.71
CA LEU A 11 18.42 -9.37 -27.72
C LEU A 11 19.82 -9.86 -28.12
N HIS A 12 20.81 -9.69 -27.25
CA HIS A 12 22.18 -10.18 -27.45
C HIS A 12 22.75 -10.76 -26.15
N GLU A 13 23.38 -11.94 -26.20
CA GLU A 13 24.09 -12.58 -25.07
C GLU A 13 23.35 -12.61 -23.72
N LYS A 14 22.00 -12.62 -23.76
CA LYS A 14 21.03 -12.64 -22.63
C LYS A 14 20.58 -11.28 -22.08
N ASP A 15 20.90 -10.14 -22.70
CA ASP A 15 20.30 -8.83 -22.36
C ASP A 15 19.76 -8.10 -23.60
N TYR A 16 18.87 -7.13 -23.39
CA TYR A 16 18.36 -6.27 -24.45
C TYR A 16 19.19 -4.99 -24.57
N HIS A 17 19.75 -4.76 -25.75
CA HIS A 17 20.59 -3.60 -26.04
C HIS A 17 19.89 -2.62 -26.97
N LEU A 18 20.08 -1.32 -26.69
CA LEU A 18 19.59 -0.24 -27.54
C LEU A 18 20.55 -0.06 -28.72
N CYS A 19 20.14 -0.51 -29.90
CA CYS A 19 20.92 -0.55 -31.12
C CYS A 19 20.42 0.51 -32.14
N LYS A 20 21.28 0.89 -33.08
CA LYS A 20 20.90 1.76 -34.20
C LYS A 20 20.65 0.92 -35.44
N VAL A 21 19.56 1.16 -36.17
CA VAL A 21 19.32 0.48 -37.46
C VAL A 21 20.22 1.10 -38.54
N ILE A 22 21.04 0.27 -39.20
CA ILE A 22 21.92 0.66 -40.31
C ILE A 22 21.21 0.44 -41.65
N SER A 23 20.64 -0.75 -41.86
CA SER A 23 19.93 -1.09 -43.10
C SER A 23 18.76 -2.05 -42.85
N ASN A 24 17.72 -1.96 -43.70
CA ASN A 24 16.56 -2.84 -43.67
C ASN A 24 16.42 -3.56 -45.01
N LYS A 25 16.81 -4.83 -45.07
CA LYS A 25 16.64 -5.68 -46.25
C LYS A 25 15.54 -6.69 -45.95
N SER A 26 14.32 -6.43 -46.45
CA SER A 26 13.22 -7.40 -46.60
C SER A 26 13.25 -8.54 -45.57
N TYR A 27 12.95 -8.21 -44.31
CA TYR A 27 12.84 -9.08 -43.12
C TYR A 27 14.10 -9.31 -42.26
N VAL A 28 15.27 -8.82 -42.66
CA VAL A 28 16.49 -8.83 -41.82
C VAL A 28 16.96 -7.40 -41.58
N TYR A 29 17.11 -7.04 -40.31
CA TYR A 29 17.64 -5.75 -39.88
C TYR A 29 19.12 -5.88 -39.55
N GLU A 30 19.95 -5.03 -40.18
CA GLU A 30 21.34 -4.85 -39.78
C GLU A 30 21.38 -3.73 -38.71
N VAL A 31 21.77 -4.08 -37.49
CA VAL A 31 21.79 -3.20 -36.32
C VAL A 31 23.19 -3.05 -35.75
N GLU A 32 23.55 -1.82 -35.38
CA GLU A 32 24.79 -1.50 -34.68
C GLU A 32 24.58 -1.61 -33.16
N LEU A 33 25.34 -2.51 -32.52
CA LEU A 33 25.41 -2.62 -31.06
C LEU A 33 26.16 -1.42 -30.45
N PRO A 34 25.98 -1.15 -29.14
CA PRO A 34 26.72 -0.09 -28.43
C PRO A 34 28.25 -0.22 -28.55
N ASP A 35 28.75 -1.44 -28.68
CA ASP A 35 30.18 -1.76 -28.78
C ASP A 35 30.74 -1.63 -30.21
N GLY A 36 29.90 -1.20 -31.18
CA GLY A 36 30.26 -1.02 -32.59
C GLY A 36 30.13 -2.28 -33.46
N ASN A 37 29.76 -3.43 -32.86
CA ASN A 37 29.52 -4.67 -33.61
C ASN A 37 28.20 -4.60 -34.40
N ILE A 38 28.22 -5.09 -35.64
CA ILE A 38 27.03 -5.15 -36.50
C ILE A 38 26.40 -6.54 -36.36
N LEU A 39 25.10 -6.57 -36.06
CA LEU A 39 24.33 -7.80 -35.89
C LEU A 39 23.15 -7.81 -36.86
N SER A 40 22.92 -8.95 -37.52
CA SER A 40 21.76 -9.15 -38.39
C SER A 40 20.69 -9.93 -37.63
N THR A 41 19.57 -9.28 -37.28
CA THR A 41 18.44 -9.94 -36.59
C THR A 41 17.11 -9.74 -37.31
N THR A 42 16.22 -10.71 -37.11
CA THR A 42 14.81 -10.65 -37.54
C THR A 42 13.92 -10.04 -36.46
N GLU A 43 14.24 -10.30 -35.18
CA GLU A 43 13.49 -9.79 -34.03
C GLU A 43 14.05 -8.45 -33.55
N VAL A 44 13.26 -7.39 -33.77
CA VAL A 44 13.62 -6.01 -33.44
C VAL A 44 12.42 -5.31 -32.82
N TYR A 45 12.62 -4.69 -31.65
CA TYR A 45 11.56 -3.94 -30.97
C TYR A 45 11.83 -2.44 -31.06
N ARG A 46 10.80 -1.62 -31.29
CA ARG A 46 10.95 -0.16 -31.35
C ARG A 46 11.35 0.41 -29.98
N ALA A 47 12.28 1.35 -29.96
CA ALA A 47 12.62 2.07 -28.73
C ALA A 47 11.68 3.25 -28.49
N ASN A 48 11.38 3.52 -27.22
CA ASN A 48 10.64 4.71 -26.83
C ASN A 48 11.55 5.96 -26.87
N PRO A 49 10.98 7.16 -27.06
CA PRO A 49 11.73 8.41 -26.96
C PRO A 49 12.37 8.57 -25.57
N PRO A 50 13.51 9.27 -25.45
CA PRO A 50 14.26 9.37 -24.19
C PRO A 50 13.46 10.03 -23.04
N ASN A 51 12.46 10.87 -23.36
CA ASN A 51 11.57 11.48 -22.36
C ASN A 51 10.72 10.44 -21.61
N PHE A 52 10.57 9.23 -22.17
CA PHE A 52 9.84 8.11 -21.57
C PHE A 52 10.77 7.09 -20.88
N MET A 53 12.04 7.43 -20.61
CA MET A 53 12.94 6.55 -19.85
C MET A 53 12.72 6.57 -18.33
N ASP A 54 12.15 7.65 -17.78
CA ASP A 54 11.81 7.76 -16.35
C ASP A 54 10.34 8.18 -16.21
N VAL A 55 9.45 7.22 -16.38
CA VAL A 55 8.01 7.44 -16.26
C VAL A 55 7.48 6.82 -14.98
N ASN A 56 6.55 7.52 -14.35
CA ASN A 56 5.89 7.08 -13.13
C ASN A 56 4.87 5.95 -13.38
N ASP A 57 4.33 5.86 -14.59
CA ASP A 57 3.36 4.85 -15.02
C ASP A 57 3.77 4.20 -16.35
N LEU A 58 3.95 2.88 -16.35
CA LEU A 58 4.29 2.07 -17.52
C LEU A 58 3.18 2.04 -18.59
N ALA A 59 1.92 2.28 -18.22
CA ALA A 59 0.82 2.32 -19.19
C ALA A 59 0.92 3.51 -20.15
N SER A 60 1.61 4.58 -19.74
CA SER A 60 1.82 5.77 -20.56
C SER A 60 2.92 5.62 -21.63
N LEU A 61 3.61 4.46 -21.68
CA LEU A 61 4.61 4.19 -22.70
C LEU A 61 3.97 4.09 -24.10
N SER A 62 4.57 4.76 -25.08
CA SER A 62 4.11 4.74 -26.47
C SER A 62 4.28 3.36 -27.10
N HIS A 63 5.48 2.79 -27.07
CA HIS A 63 5.76 1.42 -27.50
C HIS A 63 5.97 0.50 -26.29
N LEU A 64 4.94 -0.32 -26.01
CA LEU A 64 4.97 -1.30 -24.94
C LEU A 64 5.63 -2.60 -25.39
N ASN A 65 6.95 -2.56 -25.47
CA ASN A 65 7.76 -3.73 -25.75
C ASN A 65 8.35 -4.27 -24.44
N GLN A 66 8.56 -5.57 -24.33
CA GLN A 66 9.27 -6.21 -23.20
C GLN A 66 10.57 -5.46 -22.83
N PRO A 67 11.46 -5.13 -23.80
CA PRO A 67 12.68 -4.38 -23.49
C PRO A 67 12.43 -2.95 -22.99
N SER A 68 11.41 -2.26 -23.51
CA SER A 68 11.09 -0.91 -23.05
C SER A 68 10.70 -0.90 -21.58
N VAL A 69 9.84 -1.82 -21.15
CA VAL A 69 9.43 -1.95 -19.73
C VAL A 69 10.64 -2.26 -18.85
N LEU A 70 11.49 -3.20 -19.27
CA LEU A 70 12.72 -3.53 -18.54
C LEU A 70 13.66 -2.33 -18.40
N SER A 71 13.86 -1.55 -19.47
CA SER A 71 14.74 -0.38 -19.45
C SER A 71 14.29 0.68 -18.45
N VAL A 72 12.97 0.93 -18.35
CA VAL A 72 12.38 1.89 -17.42
C VAL A 72 12.53 1.39 -15.99
N LEU A 73 12.19 0.12 -15.73
CA LEU A 73 12.33 -0.48 -14.41
C LEU A 73 13.79 -0.52 -13.94
N ARG A 74 14.73 -0.81 -14.84
CA ARG A 74 16.18 -0.79 -14.56
C ARG A 74 16.66 0.62 -14.22
N SER A 75 16.36 1.62 -15.06
CA SER A 75 16.71 3.02 -14.84
C SER A 75 16.15 3.55 -13.51
N ARG A 76 14.90 3.24 -13.20
CA ARG A 76 14.25 3.66 -11.94
C ARG A 76 14.88 2.99 -10.72
N TYR A 77 15.18 1.70 -10.80
CA TYR A 77 15.86 0.99 -9.72
C TYR A 77 17.26 1.54 -9.43
N GLU A 78 18.04 1.87 -10.47
CA GLU A 78 19.35 2.52 -10.35
C GLU A 78 19.24 3.89 -9.65
N GLN A 79 18.12 4.60 -9.84
CA GLN A 79 17.80 5.85 -9.16
C GLN A 79 17.17 5.67 -7.76
N ASN A 80 17.11 4.44 -7.22
CA ASN A 80 16.43 4.09 -5.96
C ASN A 80 14.92 4.34 -5.95
N LYS A 81 14.29 4.46 -7.12
CA LYS A 81 12.82 4.53 -7.27
C LYS A 81 12.27 3.12 -7.44
N ILE A 82 11.92 2.48 -6.33
CA ILE A 82 11.49 1.06 -6.31
C ILE A 82 10.05 0.83 -6.76
N TYR A 83 9.20 1.85 -6.64
CA TYR A 83 7.78 1.79 -6.95
C TYR A 83 7.49 2.43 -8.31
N THR A 84 6.71 1.75 -9.15
CA THR A 84 6.30 2.23 -10.47
C THR A 84 4.87 1.81 -10.74
N HIS A 85 3.99 2.73 -11.16
CA HIS A 85 2.65 2.36 -11.59
C HIS A 85 2.69 1.67 -12.95
N SER A 86 1.67 0.88 -13.22
CA SER A 86 1.49 0.18 -14.47
C SER A 86 0.00 0.06 -14.75
N GLY A 87 -0.63 1.20 -15.04
CA GLY A 87 -2.07 1.35 -15.08
C GLY A 87 -2.68 1.20 -13.69
N LEU A 88 -3.51 0.16 -13.51
CA LEU A 88 -4.27 -0.06 -12.27
C LEU A 88 -3.46 -0.73 -11.15
N PHE A 89 -2.18 -1.05 -11.38
CA PHE A 89 -1.36 -1.76 -10.40
C PHE A 89 -0.02 -1.10 -10.14
N LEU A 90 0.53 -1.41 -8.97
CA LEU A 90 1.84 -0.94 -8.53
C LEU A 90 2.87 -2.07 -8.66
N VAL A 91 3.95 -1.81 -9.38
CA VAL A 91 5.13 -2.68 -9.44
C VAL A 91 6.13 -2.21 -8.38
N ALA A 92 6.57 -3.13 -7.54
CA ALA A 92 7.56 -2.88 -6.48
C ALA A 92 8.79 -3.79 -6.68
N ILE A 93 9.98 -3.22 -6.84
CA ILE A 93 11.22 -3.99 -6.97
C ILE A 93 11.98 -3.94 -5.63
N ASN A 94 12.30 -5.10 -5.05
CA ASN A 94 12.99 -5.14 -3.75
C ASN A 94 14.40 -4.52 -3.83
N PRO A 95 14.72 -3.46 -3.08
CA PRO A 95 16.05 -2.85 -3.10
C PRO A 95 17.12 -3.62 -2.30
N TYR A 96 16.74 -4.58 -1.43
CA TYR A 96 17.63 -5.21 -0.43
C TYR A 96 18.40 -4.20 0.44
N LYS A 97 17.83 -3.01 0.64
CA LYS A 97 18.34 -1.98 1.55
C LYS A 97 17.19 -1.15 2.08
N ASP A 98 17.38 -0.60 3.27
CA ASP A 98 16.47 0.40 3.80
C ASP A 98 16.63 1.72 3.04
N LEU A 99 15.50 2.30 2.67
CA LEU A 99 15.40 3.57 1.97
C LEU A 99 14.67 4.57 2.88
N ASP A 100 15.10 5.82 2.88
CA ASP A 100 14.49 6.93 3.64
C ASP A 100 13.17 7.43 3.02
N ILE A 101 12.38 6.50 2.44
CA ILE A 101 11.08 6.77 1.80
C ILE A 101 9.89 6.43 2.71
N TYR A 102 10.16 6.00 3.94
CA TYR A 102 9.13 5.58 4.90
C TYR A 102 9.09 6.49 6.14
N SER A 103 9.55 7.75 6.00
CA SER A 103 9.53 8.71 7.10
C SER A 103 8.11 9.20 7.40
N THR A 104 7.88 9.65 8.63
CA THR A 104 6.59 10.25 9.05
C THR A 104 6.20 11.45 8.21
N ALA A 105 7.18 12.24 7.75
CA ALA A 105 6.98 13.35 6.83
C ALA A 105 6.40 12.89 5.48
N GLN A 106 6.90 11.78 4.93
CA GLN A 106 6.37 11.22 3.69
C GLN A 106 4.98 10.63 3.89
N MET A 107 4.73 9.93 5.01
CA MET A 107 3.37 9.46 5.33
C MET A 107 2.39 10.65 5.32
N ASN A 108 2.67 11.73 6.05
CA ASN A 108 1.80 12.92 6.08
C ASN A 108 1.58 13.59 4.72
N LEU A 109 2.58 13.53 3.83
CA LEU A 109 2.49 14.07 2.48
C LEU A 109 1.55 13.23 1.60
N TYR A 110 1.66 11.89 1.67
CA TYR A 110 0.75 10.98 0.96
C TYR A 110 -0.65 10.91 1.56
N SER A 111 -0.86 11.38 2.80
CA SER A 111 -2.19 11.48 3.41
C SER A 111 -3.15 12.42 2.68
N ARG A 112 -2.61 13.42 1.95
CA ARG A 112 -3.39 14.45 1.25
C ARG A 112 -4.01 13.97 -0.07
N ASN A 113 -3.64 12.76 -0.51
CA ASN A 113 -4.10 12.15 -1.77
C ASN A 113 -3.95 13.06 -3.01
N ASP A 114 -2.80 13.75 -3.10
CA ASP A 114 -2.49 14.62 -4.23
C ASP A 114 -2.21 13.77 -5.50
N PRO A 115 -2.91 14.01 -6.63
CA PRO A 115 -2.80 13.18 -7.84
C PRO A 115 -1.41 13.26 -8.48
N ASN A 116 -0.71 14.38 -8.30
CA ASN A 116 0.61 14.65 -8.87
C ASN A 116 1.77 13.95 -8.15
N LEU A 117 1.50 13.24 -7.04
CA LEU A 117 2.56 12.56 -6.28
C LEU A 117 3.13 11.36 -7.03
N PRO A 118 4.44 11.09 -6.86
CA PRO A 118 5.10 9.95 -7.49
C PRO A 118 4.57 8.62 -6.94
N PRO A 119 4.71 7.53 -7.72
CA PRO A 119 4.22 6.20 -7.35
C PRO A 119 4.85 5.74 -6.05
N HIS A 120 4.01 5.36 -5.10
CA HIS A 120 4.42 4.82 -3.81
C HIS A 120 3.32 3.90 -3.27
N ILE A 121 3.68 2.96 -2.40
CA ILE A 121 2.70 2.07 -1.75
C ILE A 121 1.64 2.89 -0.97
N TYR A 122 2.06 3.98 -0.33
CA TYR A 122 1.18 4.91 0.39
C TYR A 122 0.14 5.57 -0.53
N LYS A 123 0.47 5.84 -1.79
CA LYS A 123 -0.50 6.40 -2.74
C LYS A 123 -1.64 5.42 -3.01
N THR A 124 -1.30 4.17 -3.35
CA THR A 124 -2.30 3.11 -3.58
C THR A 124 -3.19 2.87 -2.37
N ILE A 125 -2.63 2.95 -1.16
CA ILE A 125 -3.39 2.78 0.08
C ILE A 125 -4.28 4.01 0.37
N SER A 126 -3.77 5.22 0.14
CA SER A 126 -4.55 6.45 0.30
C SER A 126 -5.77 6.42 -0.63
N GLU A 127 -5.57 6.03 -1.89
CA GLU A 127 -6.65 5.82 -2.86
C GLU A 127 -7.66 4.76 -2.37
N ALA A 128 -7.19 3.62 -1.85
CA ALA A 128 -8.07 2.60 -1.28
C ALA A 128 -8.88 3.13 -0.09
N TYR A 129 -8.25 3.85 0.83
CA TYR A 129 -8.90 4.44 1.99
C TYR A 129 -9.93 5.52 1.62
N THR A 130 -9.56 6.44 0.71
CA THR A 130 -10.50 7.45 0.18
C THR A 130 -11.68 6.79 -0.53
N ASN A 131 -11.45 5.76 -1.34
CA ASN A 131 -12.53 5.02 -2.02
C ASN A 131 -13.46 4.31 -1.05
N MET A 132 -12.94 3.76 0.05
CA MET A 132 -13.75 3.16 1.11
C MET A 132 -14.67 4.20 1.76
N ILE A 133 -14.14 5.40 2.08
CA ILE A 133 -14.92 6.46 2.73
C ILE A 133 -15.99 7.02 1.79
N LEU A 134 -15.60 7.35 0.55
CA LEU A 134 -16.49 7.99 -0.42
C LEU A 134 -17.59 7.04 -0.91
N ASN A 135 -17.22 5.81 -1.29
CA ASN A 135 -18.15 4.88 -1.93
C ASN A 135 -18.84 3.95 -0.91
N LYS A 136 -18.42 3.96 0.36
CA LYS A 136 -18.88 3.03 1.41
C LYS A 136 -18.81 1.54 0.99
N ASN A 137 -17.86 1.21 0.13
CA ASN A 137 -17.63 -0.16 -0.34
C ASN A 137 -16.36 -0.73 0.31
N ASN A 138 -16.37 -2.03 0.60
CA ASN A 138 -15.21 -2.74 1.11
C ASN A 138 -14.09 -2.79 0.05
N GLN A 139 -12.84 -2.67 0.49
CA GLN A 139 -11.67 -2.66 -0.39
C GLN A 139 -10.76 -3.84 -0.08
N SER A 140 -9.99 -4.29 -1.06
CA SER A 140 -8.91 -5.25 -0.84
C SER A 140 -7.61 -4.81 -1.50
N ILE A 141 -6.48 -5.15 -0.91
CA ILE A 141 -5.13 -4.87 -1.42
C ILE A 141 -4.42 -6.22 -1.52
N LEU A 142 -4.12 -6.64 -2.75
CA LEU A 142 -3.49 -7.91 -3.04
C LEU A 142 -2.01 -7.68 -3.34
N ILE A 143 -1.15 -8.19 -2.45
CA ILE A 143 0.31 -8.11 -2.58
C ILE A 143 0.80 -9.50 -3.01
N THR A 144 1.36 -9.59 -4.20
CA THR A 144 1.81 -10.86 -4.82
C THR A 144 3.25 -10.74 -5.29
N GLY A 145 3.93 -11.88 -5.45
CA GLY A 145 5.30 -11.95 -5.94
C GLY A 145 6.03 -13.20 -5.44
N GLU A 146 7.20 -13.48 -6.01
CA GLU A 146 8.02 -14.63 -5.60
C GLU A 146 8.50 -14.52 -4.13
N SER A 147 8.97 -15.63 -3.55
CA SER A 147 9.55 -15.62 -2.20
C SER A 147 10.81 -14.74 -2.14
N GLY A 148 10.88 -13.83 -1.16
CA GLY A 148 11.97 -12.85 -1.04
C GLY A 148 11.75 -11.55 -1.84
N ALA A 149 10.62 -11.38 -2.53
CA ALA A 149 10.29 -10.16 -3.26
C ALA A 149 9.92 -8.95 -2.35
N GLY A 150 9.83 -9.13 -1.03
CA GLY A 150 9.47 -8.06 -0.09
C GLY A 150 7.97 -7.88 0.14
N LYS A 151 7.14 -8.92 -0.08
CA LYS A 151 5.69 -8.87 0.13
C LYS A 151 5.32 -8.46 1.56
N THR A 152 5.86 -9.17 2.55
CA THR A 152 5.58 -8.96 3.97
C THR A 152 6.03 -7.58 4.45
N GLU A 153 7.14 -7.07 3.93
CA GLU A 153 7.59 -5.70 4.24
C GLU A 153 6.64 -4.64 3.66
N ASN A 154 6.17 -4.81 2.41
CA ASN A 154 5.14 -3.94 1.85
C ASN A 154 3.82 -4.04 2.65
N THR A 155 3.43 -5.22 3.13
CA THR A 155 2.28 -5.42 4.01
C THR A 155 2.43 -4.64 5.32
N LYS A 156 3.61 -4.70 5.96
CA LYS A 156 3.91 -3.94 7.19
C LYS A 156 3.81 -2.44 6.94
N LYS A 157 4.44 -1.93 5.88
CA LYS A 157 4.34 -0.51 5.49
C LYS A 157 2.91 -0.09 5.19
N ALA A 158 2.12 -0.99 4.59
CA ALA A 158 0.74 -0.71 4.26
C ALA A 158 -0.14 -0.54 5.50
N ILE A 159 0.01 -1.45 6.47
CA ILE A 159 -0.67 -1.37 7.76
C ILE A 159 -0.24 -0.10 8.49
N SER A 160 1.07 0.17 8.62
CA SER A 160 1.58 1.39 9.27
C SER A 160 0.98 2.68 8.71
N PHE A 161 0.80 2.76 7.39
CA PHE A 161 0.24 3.95 6.77
C PHE A 161 -1.28 4.09 6.96
N LEU A 162 -2.05 2.99 6.88
CA LEU A 162 -3.48 3.00 7.21
C LEU A 162 -3.73 3.49 8.64
N LEU A 163 -2.82 3.17 9.56
CA LEU A 163 -2.90 3.61 10.94
C LEU A 163 -2.70 5.14 11.03
N THR A 164 -1.68 5.71 10.36
CA THR A 164 -1.48 7.16 10.31
C THR A 164 -2.68 7.91 9.70
N LEU A 165 -3.35 7.32 8.70
CA LEU A 165 -4.57 7.90 8.13
C LEU A 165 -5.73 7.93 9.13
N SER A 166 -5.85 6.93 9.99
CA SER A 166 -6.87 6.87 11.03
C SER A 166 -6.63 7.84 12.20
N GLU A 167 -5.38 8.24 12.45
CA GLU A 167 -5.01 9.17 13.53
C GLU A 167 -5.29 10.65 13.21
N GLY A 168 -5.67 10.97 11.97
CA GLY A 168 -5.97 12.35 11.53
C GLY A 168 -7.09 13.04 12.32
N ASN A 169 -7.96 12.27 13.00
CA ASN A 169 -9.01 12.77 13.88
C ASN A 169 -8.55 12.72 15.35
N LYS A 170 -7.90 13.79 15.78
CA LYS A 170 -7.29 13.96 17.11
C LYS A 170 -8.34 13.99 18.24
N SER A 171 -8.51 12.88 18.97
CA SER A 171 -9.00 12.93 20.37
C SER A 171 -8.70 11.68 21.22
N ASN A 172 -8.39 10.50 20.65
CA ASN A 172 -8.08 9.27 21.42
C ASN A 172 -6.77 8.59 20.96
N SER A 173 -5.63 9.25 21.18
CA SER A 173 -4.33 8.80 20.67
C SER A 173 -3.71 7.61 21.42
N GLN A 174 -3.95 7.44 22.73
CA GLN A 174 -3.28 6.40 23.52
C GLN A 174 -3.84 4.98 23.31
N SER A 175 -5.16 4.81 23.22
CA SER A 175 -5.77 3.49 23.02
C SER A 175 -5.53 2.94 21.62
N ASN A 176 -5.56 3.82 20.61
CA ASN A 176 -5.31 3.43 19.22
C ASN A 176 -3.83 3.04 19.00
N PHE A 177 -2.89 3.76 19.63
CA PHE A 177 -1.46 3.43 19.56
C PHE A 177 -1.14 2.03 20.13
N MET A 178 -1.82 1.63 21.21
CA MET A 178 -1.63 0.29 21.78
C MET A 178 -2.14 -0.82 20.85
N LEU A 179 -3.32 -0.63 20.23
CA LEU A 179 -3.89 -1.58 19.26
C LEU A 179 -3.02 -1.67 17.99
N VAL A 180 -2.43 -0.55 17.57
CA VAL A 180 -1.45 -0.48 16.48
C VAL A 180 -0.23 -1.35 16.77
N GLU A 181 0.40 -1.14 17.93
CA GLU A 181 1.60 -1.89 18.33
C GLU A 181 1.31 -3.39 18.39
N GLN A 182 0.13 -3.76 18.92
CA GLN A 182 -0.36 -5.14 18.95
C GLN A 182 -0.49 -5.76 17.56
N ILE A 183 -1.07 -5.06 16.58
CA ILE A 183 -1.19 -5.56 15.20
C ILE A 183 0.20 -5.80 14.59
N ILE A 184 1.15 -4.90 14.81
CA ILE A 184 2.52 -5.05 14.28
C ILE A 184 3.23 -6.24 14.94
N LYS A 185 3.17 -6.36 16.27
CA LYS A 185 3.78 -7.48 17.02
C LYS A 185 3.17 -8.83 16.67
N THR A 186 1.91 -8.87 16.24
CA THR A 186 1.25 -10.10 15.76
C THR A 186 1.98 -10.72 14.57
N ASN A 187 2.64 -9.92 13.71
CA ASN A 187 3.46 -10.46 12.62
C ASN A 187 4.60 -11.34 13.13
N ILE A 188 5.28 -10.96 14.22
CA ILE A 188 6.43 -11.70 14.75
C ILE A 188 6.03 -13.12 15.17
N ILE A 189 4.86 -13.25 15.81
CA ILE A 189 4.29 -14.56 16.19
C ILE A 189 4.01 -15.38 14.93
N LEU A 190 3.33 -14.80 13.94
CA LEU A 190 2.98 -15.50 12.71
C LEU A 190 4.22 -15.88 11.87
N GLU A 191 5.26 -15.05 11.86
CA GLU A 191 6.53 -15.35 11.20
C GLU A 191 7.24 -16.52 11.90
N SER A 192 7.24 -16.57 13.23
CA SER A 192 7.90 -17.64 13.98
C SER A 192 7.24 -19.01 13.78
N PHE A 193 5.90 -19.07 13.71
CA PHE A 193 5.14 -20.31 13.51
C PHE A 193 4.79 -20.61 12.05
N GLY A 194 4.98 -19.67 11.12
CA GLY A 194 4.53 -19.83 9.73
C GLY A 194 5.60 -19.61 8.67
N ASN A 195 6.79 -19.15 9.05
CA ASN A 195 7.91 -18.97 8.14
C ASN A 195 8.97 -20.05 8.33
N ALA A 196 9.65 -20.35 7.22
CA ALA A 196 10.75 -21.30 7.17
C ALA A 196 11.83 -20.80 6.21
N MET A 197 13.03 -21.37 6.33
CA MET A 197 14.14 -21.09 5.42
C MET A 197 14.08 -21.99 4.19
N THR A 198 14.11 -21.37 3.02
CA THR A 198 14.18 -22.00 1.70
C THR A 198 15.55 -21.70 1.06
N ILE A 199 15.87 -22.39 -0.03
CA ILE A 199 17.14 -22.16 -0.78
C ILE A 199 17.32 -20.69 -1.20
N ARG A 200 16.22 -19.99 -1.52
CA ARG A 200 16.25 -18.62 -2.04
C ARG A 200 15.98 -17.53 -1.01
N ASN A 201 15.37 -17.86 0.12
CA ASN A 201 14.94 -16.88 1.11
C ASN A 201 15.01 -17.46 2.52
N ASP A 202 15.61 -16.70 3.44
CA ASP A 202 15.92 -17.17 4.79
C ASP A 202 14.71 -17.08 5.72
N ASN A 203 13.81 -16.12 5.46
CA ASN A 203 12.56 -15.92 6.17
C ASN A 203 11.40 -15.91 5.16
N SER A 204 10.94 -17.10 4.75
CA SER A 204 9.89 -17.27 3.75
C SER A 204 8.57 -17.69 4.41
N SER A 205 7.51 -16.89 4.27
CA SER A 205 6.16 -17.33 4.64
C SER A 205 5.71 -18.49 3.77
N ARG A 206 5.28 -19.59 4.42
CA ARG A 206 4.78 -20.82 3.79
C ARG A 206 3.28 -21.02 4.04
N PHE A 207 2.58 -19.91 4.24
CA PHE A 207 1.13 -19.81 4.31
C PHE A 207 0.69 -18.47 3.71
N GLY A 208 -0.53 -18.41 3.19
CA GLY A 208 -1.19 -17.18 2.78
C GLY A 208 -1.83 -16.48 3.96
N LYS A 209 -1.67 -15.15 4.04
CA LYS A 209 -2.18 -14.34 5.14
C LYS A 209 -3.20 -13.34 4.61
N TYR A 210 -4.42 -13.43 5.12
CA TYR A 210 -5.48 -12.46 4.85
C TYR A 210 -5.74 -11.64 6.12
N ILE A 211 -5.43 -10.35 6.07
CA ILE A 211 -5.56 -9.42 7.19
C ILE A 211 -6.72 -8.48 6.88
N GLN A 212 -7.80 -8.59 7.63
CA GLN A 212 -8.95 -7.71 7.52
C GLN A 212 -8.89 -6.64 8.61
N LEU A 213 -8.71 -5.39 8.22
CA LEU A 213 -8.78 -4.24 9.10
C LEU A 213 -10.20 -3.67 9.07
N ASN A 214 -10.85 -3.64 10.23
CA ASN A 214 -12.25 -3.23 10.39
C ASN A 214 -12.32 -1.75 10.75
N PHE A 215 -13.12 -0.98 10.00
CA PHE A 215 -13.25 0.46 10.16
C PHE A 215 -14.67 0.87 10.61
N LYS A 216 -14.73 1.88 11.47
CA LYS A 216 -15.97 2.57 11.86
C LYS A 216 -15.73 4.07 11.79
N SER A 217 -16.54 4.77 11.00
CA SER A 217 -16.38 6.22 10.77
C SER A 217 -14.95 6.64 10.37
N GLY A 218 -14.23 5.80 9.63
CA GLY A 218 -12.84 6.04 9.20
C GLY A 218 -11.76 5.61 10.19
N ASN A 219 -12.10 5.24 11.43
CA ASN A 219 -11.14 4.79 12.43
C ASN A 219 -11.05 3.26 12.47
N ILE A 220 -9.86 2.72 12.76
CA ILE A 220 -9.63 1.28 12.91
C ILE A 220 -10.16 0.85 14.28
N VAL A 221 -11.06 -0.13 14.28
CA VAL A 221 -11.72 -0.66 15.49
C VAL A 221 -11.19 -2.04 15.87
N GLY A 222 -10.72 -2.82 14.88
CA GLY A 222 -10.21 -4.16 15.11
C GLY A 222 -9.55 -4.75 13.89
N CYS A 223 -8.92 -5.91 14.09
CA CYS A 223 -8.22 -6.65 13.05
C CYS A 223 -8.56 -8.13 13.15
N THR A 224 -8.95 -8.73 12.03
CA THR A 224 -9.16 -10.17 11.90
C THR A 224 -8.13 -10.75 10.94
N ILE A 225 -7.45 -11.82 11.35
CA ILE A 225 -6.43 -12.51 10.57
C ILE A 225 -6.94 -13.90 10.22
N GLU A 226 -6.87 -14.26 8.95
CA GLU A 226 -7.19 -15.60 8.46
C GLU A 226 -5.96 -16.20 7.79
N LYS A 227 -5.66 -17.47 8.10
CA LYS A 227 -4.66 -18.27 7.36
C LYS A 227 -5.31 -18.96 6.18
N TYR A 228 -4.54 -19.07 5.11
CA TYR A 228 -4.86 -19.89 3.95
C TYR A 228 -3.62 -20.74 3.64
N LEU A 229 -3.81 -22.01 3.26
CA LEU A 229 -2.78 -22.81 2.57
C LEU A 229 -1.45 -22.97 3.34
N LEU A 230 -1.50 -23.47 4.58
CA LEU A 230 -0.29 -23.83 5.34
C LEU A 230 0.38 -25.07 4.74
N GLU A 231 1.69 -25.02 4.47
CA GLU A 231 2.49 -26.16 3.99
C GLU A 231 2.72 -27.19 5.12
N LYS A 232 1.74 -28.08 5.34
CA LYS A 232 1.79 -29.11 6.40
C LYS A 232 2.88 -30.16 6.16
N SER A 233 3.17 -30.50 4.90
CA SER A 233 4.15 -31.54 4.54
C SER A 233 5.55 -31.23 5.06
N ARG A 234 5.93 -29.95 5.14
CA ARG A 234 7.22 -29.46 5.63
C ARG A 234 7.54 -29.85 7.07
N VAL A 235 6.52 -29.99 7.93
CA VAL A 235 6.74 -30.37 9.34
C VAL A 235 7.35 -31.79 9.42
N VAL A 236 7.05 -32.65 8.45
CA VAL A 236 7.45 -34.06 8.44
C VAL A 236 8.62 -34.31 7.50
N GLN A 237 8.58 -33.73 6.31
CA GLN A 237 9.58 -33.94 5.27
C GLN A 237 10.30 -32.62 5.00
N THR A 238 11.59 -32.58 5.33
CA THR A 238 12.48 -31.45 5.03
C THR A 238 13.50 -31.86 3.97
N SER A 239 13.69 -31.00 2.98
CA SER A 239 14.80 -31.14 2.03
C SER A 239 16.12 -30.90 2.75
N GLN A 240 17.20 -31.60 2.39
CA GLN A 240 18.50 -31.52 3.09
C GLN A 240 19.10 -30.11 3.14
N SER A 241 18.73 -29.23 2.21
CA SER A 241 19.21 -27.84 2.11
C SER A 241 18.24 -26.78 2.65
N GLU A 242 17.13 -27.18 3.29
CA GLU A 242 16.11 -26.27 3.82
C GLU A 242 15.97 -26.43 5.33
N ARG A 243 15.45 -25.40 6.02
CA ARG A 243 15.07 -25.53 7.43
C ARG A 243 13.57 -25.73 7.56
N ASN A 244 13.20 -26.36 8.66
CA ASN A 244 11.83 -26.41 9.14
C ASN A 244 11.40 -25.03 9.69
N TYR A 245 10.16 -24.91 10.18
CA TYR A 245 9.64 -23.67 10.74
C TYR A 245 10.50 -23.11 11.88
N HIS A 246 10.63 -21.78 11.95
CA HIS A 246 11.58 -21.11 12.86
C HIS A 246 11.36 -21.43 14.34
N ILE A 247 10.10 -21.60 14.76
CA ILE A 247 9.75 -21.88 16.16
C ILE A 247 10.48 -23.11 16.74
N PHE A 248 10.74 -24.15 15.94
CA PHE A 248 11.44 -25.34 16.44
C PHE A 248 12.88 -25.03 16.85
N TYR A 249 13.57 -24.18 16.09
CA TYR A 249 14.95 -23.78 16.37
C TYR A 249 15.00 -22.74 17.50
N GLN A 250 14.09 -21.76 17.47
CA GLN A 250 13.96 -20.74 18.51
C GLN A 250 13.70 -21.35 19.89
N LEU A 251 12.81 -22.35 19.99
CA LEU A 251 12.49 -23.00 21.26
C LEU A 251 13.68 -23.78 21.84
N LEU A 252 14.42 -24.51 21.00
CA LEU A 252 15.58 -25.31 21.43
C LEU A 252 16.81 -24.46 21.80
N ARG A 253 16.83 -23.20 21.37
CA ARG A 253 17.92 -22.24 21.62
C ARG A 253 17.58 -21.21 22.70
N CYS A 254 16.45 -21.40 23.39
CA CYS A 254 16.05 -20.55 24.51
C CYS A 254 17.08 -20.61 25.65
N ASN A 255 17.33 -19.46 26.30
CA ASN A 255 18.21 -19.36 27.47
C ASN A 255 17.53 -19.88 28.77
N ASP A 256 16.22 -20.08 28.76
CA ASP A 256 15.44 -20.55 29.92
C ASP A 256 15.53 -22.09 30.06
N SER A 257 16.46 -22.52 30.92
CA SER A 257 16.69 -23.95 31.20
C SER A 257 15.52 -24.60 31.94
N ASP A 258 14.73 -23.85 32.72
CA ASP A 258 13.58 -24.39 33.46
C ASP A 258 12.45 -24.73 32.49
N LEU A 259 12.23 -23.89 31.46
CA LEU A 259 11.24 -24.14 30.42
C LEU A 259 11.55 -25.41 29.64
N LEU A 260 12.81 -25.60 29.24
CA LEU A 260 13.25 -26.78 28.50
C LEU A 260 13.10 -28.07 29.31
N GLN A 261 13.43 -28.03 30.61
CA GLN A 261 13.23 -29.18 31.51
C GLN A 261 11.75 -29.55 31.64
N ARG A 262 10.85 -28.56 31.80
CA ARG A 262 9.40 -28.80 31.86
C ARG A 262 8.81 -29.36 30.56
N LEU A 263 9.44 -29.04 29.42
CA LEU A 263 9.04 -29.52 28.11
C LEU A 263 9.74 -30.84 27.71
N HIS A 264 10.63 -31.37 28.56
CA HIS A 264 11.46 -32.54 28.28
C HIS A 264 12.28 -32.41 26.98
N LEU A 265 12.80 -31.22 26.71
CA LEU A 265 13.63 -30.93 25.52
C LEU A 265 15.10 -30.75 25.90
N THR A 266 15.98 -31.05 24.95
CA THR A 266 17.43 -30.79 25.03
C THR A 266 17.90 -29.90 23.88
N ASN A 267 19.00 -29.15 24.09
CA ASN A 267 19.52 -28.17 23.12
C ASN A 267 20.21 -28.81 21.90
N ASP A 268 20.42 -30.14 21.89
CA ASP A 268 21.10 -30.83 20.80
C ASP A 268 20.15 -31.07 19.63
N LEU A 269 20.37 -30.35 18.52
CA LEU A 269 19.58 -30.48 17.29
C LEU A 269 19.64 -31.88 16.68
N SER A 270 20.77 -32.58 16.83
CA SER A 270 20.99 -33.91 16.25
C SER A 270 20.10 -35.01 16.82
N LYS A 271 19.43 -34.75 17.95
CA LYS A 271 18.50 -35.70 18.57
C LYS A 271 17.13 -35.72 17.90
N TYR A 272 16.80 -34.73 17.07
CA TYR A 272 15.48 -34.61 16.46
C TYR A 272 15.55 -34.85 14.95
N LYS A 273 14.93 -35.95 14.49
CA LYS A 273 14.97 -36.39 13.08
C LYS A 273 14.24 -35.46 12.12
N ILE A 274 13.27 -34.69 12.63
CA ILE A 274 12.51 -33.68 11.88
C ILE A 274 13.37 -32.44 11.56
N LEU A 275 14.42 -32.20 12.33
CA LEU A 275 15.26 -31.00 12.21
C LEU A 275 16.52 -31.32 11.42
N ASN A 276 16.94 -30.33 10.63
CA ASN A 276 18.23 -30.37 9.94
C ASN A 276 19.29 -29.67 10.79
N ASN A 277 20.53 -30.15 10.76
CA ASN A 277 21.67 -29.61 11.52
C ASN A 277 22.15 -28.27 10.94
N PHE A 278 21.33 -27.24 11.01
CA PHE A 278 21.70 -25.87 10.69
C PHE A 278 21.72 -25.03 11.96
N THR A 279 22.81 -24.31 12.19
CA THR A 279 22.98 -23.45 13.37
C THR A 279 23.09 -21.99 12.93
N ASP A 280 22.02 -21.20 13.05
CA ASP A 280 22.15 -19.74 13.03
C ASP A 280 22.29 -19.20 14.44
N LEU A 281 23.18 -18.22 14.59
CA LEU A 281 23.52 -17.58 15.87
C LEU A 281 22.44 -16.59 16.35
N SER A 282 21.41 -16.29 15.55
CA SER A 282 20.38 -15.28 15.84
C SER A 282 19.10 -15.81 16.49
N ASP A 283 18.93 -17.13 16.59
CA ASP A 283 17.65 -17.73 17.02
C ASP A 283 17.28 -17.35 18.47
N ASN A 284 18.27 -17.16 19.35
CA ASN A 284 18.05 -16.73 20.73
C ASN A 284 17.37 -15.35 20.79
N LEU A 285 17.89 -14.39 20.01
CA LEU A 285 17.33 -13.02 19.96
C LEU A 285 15.92 -13.03 19.37
N MET A 286 15.66 -13.88 18.38
CA MET A 286 14.32 -14.01 17.80
C MET A 286 13.32 -14.62 18.80
N PHE A 287 13.76 -15.56 19.65
CA PHE A 287 12.92 -16.11 20.71
C PHE A 287 12.55 -15.06 21.75
N ASP A 288 13.50 -14.21 22.17
CA ASP A 288 13.23 -13.12 23.10
C ASP A 288 12.21 -12.13 22.51
N GLN A 289 12.34 -11.78 21.22
CA GLN A 289 11.37 -10.94 20.50
C GLN A 289 9.98 -11.58 20.41
N LEU A 290 9.90 -12.91 20.30
CA LEU A 290 8.65 -13.66 20.29
C LEU A 290 7.97 -13.63 21.66
N ILE A 291 8.72 -13.82 22.75
CA ILE A 291 8.18 -13.71 24.11
C ILE A 291 7.71 -12.28 24.39
N ASP A 292 8.48 -11.27 23.98
CA ASP A 292 8.07 -9.87 24.07
C ASP A 292 6.77 -9.61 23.30
N ALA A 293 6.63 -10.16 22.09
CA ALA A 293 5.39 -10.04 21.30
C ALA A 293 4.18 -10.69 22.00
N PHE A 294 4.35 -11.87 22.60
CA PHE A 294 3.30 -12.52 23.39
C PHE A 294 2.92 -11.68 24.62
N ASN A 295 3.89 -11.06 25.29
CA ASN A 295 3.65 -10.20 26.44
C ASN A 295 2.89 -8.92 26.05
N THR A 296 3.26 -8.24 24.95
CA THR A 296 2.55 -7.04 24.45
C THR A 296 1.08 -7.33 24.07
N LEU A 297 0.81 -8.56 23.63
CA LEU A 297 -0.53 -9.02 23.26
C LEU A 297 -1.31 -9.62 24.46
N ASN A 298 -0.82 -9.47 25.69
CA ASN A 298 -1.46 -9.98 26.90
C ASN A 298 -1.76 -11.49 26.86
N PHE A 299 -0.80 -12.31 26.41
CA PHE A 299 -0.86 -13.77 26.59
C PHE A 299 -0.46 -14.18 28.00
N THR A 300 -1.21 -15.13 28.56
CA THR A 300 -0.86 -15.69 29.86
C THR A 300 0.32 -16.65 29.70
N LYS A 301 1.14 -16.78 30.74
CA LYS A 301 2.26 -17.73 30.73
C LYS A 301 1.78 -19.18 30.51
N GLU A 302 0.58 -19.51 30.96
CA GLU A 302 -0.04 -20.82 30.74
C GLU A 302 -0.44 -21.06 29.28
N GLU A 303 -1.02 -20.06 28.61
CA GLU A 303 -1.33 -20.13 27.17
C GLU A 303 -0.06 -20.36 26.35
N ILE A 304 0.99 -19.57 26.62
CA ILE A 304 2.29 -19.68 25.94
C ILE A 304 2.91 -21.06 26.17
N PHE A 305 2.88 -21.54 27.42
CA PHE A 305 3.39 -22.86 27.76
C PHE A 305 2.64 -23.98 27.02
N ASN A 306 1.31 -23.89 26.90
CA ASN A 306 0.51 -24.86 26.15
C ASN A 306 0.88 -24.90 24.66
N TYR A 307 1.20 -23.76 24.05
CA TYR A 307 1.68 -23.74 22.66
C TYR A 307 3.03 -24.44 22.52
N PHE A 308 3.99 -24.15 23.40
CA PHE A 308 5.29 -24.81 23.38
C PHE A 308 5.21 -26.30 23.73
N LYS A 309 4.23 -26.71 24.56
CA LYS A 309 3.92 -28.10 24.87
C LYS A 309 3.62 -28.90 23.59
N ILE A 310 2.77 -28.36 22.71
CA ILE A 310 2.42 -29.02 21.44
C ILE A 310 3.65 -29.09 20.51
N VAL A 311 4.48 -28.05 20.46
CA VAL A 311 5.73 -28.05 19.68
C VAL A 311 6.69 -29.14 20.17
N SER A 312 6.85 -29.29 21.50
CA SER A 312 7.66 -30.35 22.10
C SER A 312 7.14 -31.75 21.73
N VAL A 313 5.83 -31.96 21.83
CA VAL A 313 5.18 -33.22 21.43
C VAL A 313 5.48 -33.56 19.98
N ILE A 314 5.40 -32.60 19.06
CA ILE A 314 5.69 -32.81 17.63
C ILE A 314 7.14 -33.26 17.41
N LEU A 315 8.11 -32.62 18.08
CA LEU A 315 9.53 -32.99 17.99
C LEU A 315 9.76 -34.42 18.49
N ASN A 316 9.12 -34.80 19.60
CA ASN A 316 9.23 -36.13 20.19
C ASN A 316 8.55 -37.21 19.33
N LEU A 317 7.36 -36.96 18.78
CA LEU A 317 6.67 -37.89 17.88
C LEU A 317 7.47 -38.17 16.61
N GLY A 318 8.26 -37.19 16.13
CA GLY A 318 9.16 -37.35 14.99
C GLY A 318 10.29 -38.36 15.18
N ASN A 319 10.63 -38.67 16.43
CA ASN A 319 11.73 -39.56 16.80
C ASN A 319 11.29 -41.03 16.98
N ILE A 320 10.01 -41.33 16.75
CA ILE A 320 9.48 -42.69 16.89
C ILE A 320 9.99 -43.57 15.73
N GLU A 321 10.60 -44.70 16.09
CA GLU A 321 11.06 -45.70 15.14
C GLU A 321 10.32 -47.02 15.33
N PHE A 322 9.96 -47.64 14.22
CA PHE A 322 9.30 -48.95 14.17
C PHE A 322 10.28 -50.03 13.73
N TYR A 323 10.08 -51.24 14.23
CA TYR A 323 10.80 -52.43 13.81
C TYR A 323 9.83 -53.60 13.68
N GLU A 324 10.21 -54.58 12.86
CA GLU A 324 9.38 -55.75 12.54
C GLU A 324 10.15 -57.01 12.97
N GLU A 325 9.52 -57.81 13.83
CA GLU A 325 9.96 -59.15 14.23
C GLU A 325 8.92 -60.17 13.75
N GLU A 326 7.84 -60.35 14.53
CA GLU A 326 6.62 -61.13 14.17
C GLU A 326 5.39 -60.23 13.99
N SER A 327 5.38 -59.07 14.64
CA SER A 327 4.42 -57.99 14.51
C SER A 327 5.16 -56.65 14.61
N VAL A 328 4.59 -55.58 14.08
CA VAL A 328 5.21 -54.24 14.12
C VAL A 328 5.24 -53.74 15.56
N LYS A 329 6.43 -53.40 16.07
CA LYS A 329 6.64 -52.84 17.42
C LYS A 329 7.37 -51.50 17.34
N ILE A 330 7.28 -50.71 18.42
CA ILE A 330 7.92 -49.39 18.56
C ILE A 330 9.22 -49.55 19.36
N ARG A 331 10.35 -49.04 18.86
CA ARG A 331 11.66 -49.11 19.55
C ARG A 331 11.71 -48.22 20.79
N ASN A 332 11.31 -46.96 20.63
CA ASN A 332 11.48 -45.91 21.63
C ASN A 332 10.16 -45.65 22.37
N MET A 333 9.73 -46.59 23.21
CA MET A 333 8.49 -46.44 23.99
C MET A 333 8.56 -45.28 24.99
N ASP A 334 9.75 -44.94 25.50
CA ASP A 334 9.93 -43.84 26.46
C ASP A 334 9.57 -42.48 25.85
N VAL A 335 9.96 -42.24 24.59
CA VAL A 335 9.64 -41.00 23.86
C VAL A 335 8.14 -40.89 23.61
N LEU A 336 7.48 -42.02 23.34
CA LEU A 336 6.04 -42.04 23.16
C LEU A 336 5.29 -41.80 24.48
N ASN A 337 5.76 -42.39 25.59
CA ASN A 337 5.20 -42.15 26.92
C ASN A 337 5.26 -40.65 27.27
N LEU A 338 6.42 -40.02 27.05
CA LEU A 338 6.58 -38.57 27.25
C LEU A 338 5.61 -37.75 26.40
N ALA A 339 5.46 -38.08 25.11
CA ALA A 339 4.53 -37.39 24.22
C ALA A 339 3.06 -37.56 24.66
N CYS A 340 2.68 -38.77 25.10
CA CYS A 340 1.34 -39.06 25.61
C CYS A 340 1.07 -38.38 26.96
N ASP A 341 2.05 -38.32 27.86
CA ASP A 341 1.95 -37.63 29.15
C ASP A 341 1.76 -36.13 28.93
N LEU A 342 2.49 -35.53 27.99
CA LEU A 342 2.30 -34.13 27.60
C LEU A 342 0.93 -33.89 26.94
N LEU A 343 0.36 -34.85 26.23
CA LEU A 343 -0.98 -34.71 25.65
C LEU A 343 -2.11 -35.11 26.61
N ASN A 344 -1.79 -35.63 27.81
CA ASN A 344 -2.73 -36.25 28.74
C ASN A 344 -3.55 -37.40 28.11
N ILE A 345 -2.93 -38.21 27.24
CA ILE A 345 -3.58 -39.34 26.56
C ILE A 345 -3.11 -40.66 27.18
N PRO A 346 -4.01 -41.64 27.41
CA PRO A 346 -3.60 -42.98 27.78
C PRO A 346 -2.77 -43.66 26.68
N VAL A 347 -1.50 -43.94 26.97
CA VAL A 347 -0.52 -44.57 26.06
C VAL A 347 -1.10 -45.83 25.40
N TYR A 348 -1.75 -46.71 26.17
CA TYR A 348 -2.27 -47.98 25.67
C TYR A 348 -3.31 -47.80 24.54
N LYS A 349 -4.14 -46.74 24.59
CA LYS A 349 -5.12 -46.46 23.53
C LYS A 349 -4.42 -45.95 22.27
N PHE A 350 -3.42 -45.10 22.44
CA PHE A 350 -2.68 -44.52 21.32
C PHE A 350 -1.80 -45.57 20.60
N VAL A 351 -1.15 -46.45 21.35
CA VAL A 351 -0.38 -47.58 20.79
C VAL A 351 -1.30 -48.57 20.07
N LYS A 352 -2.43 -48.92 20.69
CA LYS A 352 -3.43 -49.79 20.04
C LYS A 352 -3.89 -49.19 18.72
N TYR A 353 -4.13 -47.88 18.67
CA TYR A 353 -4.54 -47.20 17.45
C TYR A 353 -3.48 -47.25 16.33
N ILE A 354 -2.21 -46.99 16.67
CA ILE A 354 -1.13 -46.97 15.67
C ILE A 354 -0.92 -48.36 15.05
N LEU A 355 -0.89 -49.40 15.89
CA LEU A 355 -0.52 -50.76 15.47
C LEU A 355 -1.71 -51.60 15.01
N HIS A 356 -2.86 -51.44 15.68
CA HIS A 356 -4.04 -52.30 15.57
C HIS A 356 -5.35 -51.50 15.65
N PRO A 357 -5.66 -50.61 14.68
CA PRO A 357 -6.94 -49.90 14.71
C PRO A 357 -8.12 -50.86 14.54
N ASN A 358 -9.22 -50.53 15.20
CA ASN A 358 -10.50 -51.17 14.96
C ASN A 358 -11.16 -50.49 13.75
N LYS A 359 -11.39 -51.23 12.66
CA LYS A 359 -12.21 -50.74 11.54
C LYS A 359 -13.59 -51.38 11.61
N SER A 360 -14.63 -50.55 11.61
CA SER A 360 -16.01 -51.02 11.50
C SER A 360 -16.32 -51.34 10.03
N ALA A 361 -16.46 -52.63 9.72
CA ALA A 361 -16.93 -53.11 8.43
C ALA A 361 -18.42 -53.48 8.56
N GLY A 362 -19.30 -52.51 8.29
CA GLY A 362 -20.74 -52.70 8.46
C GLY A 362 -21.15 -52.70 9.94
N ARG A 363 -21.46 -53.89 10.51
CA ARG A 363 -21.86 -54.07 11.92
C ARG A 363 -20.79 -54.74 12.80
N GLU A 364 -19.68 -55.19 12.22
CA GLU A 364 -18.60 -55.89 12.94
C GLU A 364 -17.34 -55.03 13.02
N GLU A 365 -16.67 -55.03 14.17
CA GLU A 365 -15.36 -54.38 14.36
C GLU A 365 -14.24 -55.37 14.06
N ILE A 366 -13.46 -55.11 13.03
CA ILE A 366 -12.31 -55.91 12.62
C ILE A 366 -11.04 -55.14 12.98
N THR A 367 -10.14 -55.78 13.72
CA THR A 367 -8.79 -55.26 13.99
C THR A 367 -7.89 -55.51 12.80
N VAL A 368 -7.35 -54.45 12.18
CA VAL A 368 -6.40 -54.56 11.07
C VAL A 368 -4.97 -54.38 11.61
N ILE A 369 -4.02 -55.17 11.12
CA ILE A 369 -2.59 -55.00 11.45
C ILE A 369 -1.96 -54.08 10.41
N HIS A 370 -1.28 -53.03 10.86
CA HIS A 370 -0.59 -52.10 9.97
C HIS A 370 0.85 -52.52 9.65
N SER A 371 1.28 -52.21 8.43
CA SER A 371 2.70 -52.28 8.03
C SER A 371 3.52 -51.12 8.61
N ILE A 372 4.85 -51.25 8.69
CA ILE A 372 5.74 -50.17 9.15
C ILE A 372 5.47 -48.85 8.40
N LYS A 373 5.28 -48.90 7.08
CA LYS A 373 5.01 -47.72 6.26
C LYS A 373 3.70 -47.03 6.67
N GLN A 374 2.64 -47.81 6.92
CA GLN A 374 1.34 -47.29 7.37
C GLN A 374 1.43 -46.69 8.78
N CYS A 375 2.10 -47.37 9.72
CA CYS A 375 2.34 -46.84 11.06
C CYS A 375 3.07 -45.50 11.03
N LYS A 376 4.10 -45.38 10.17
CA LYS A 376 4.81 -44.12 9.96
C LYS A 376 3.89 -43.04 9.40
N MET A 377 3.10 -43.34 8.36
CA MET A 377 2.13 -42.40 7.78
C MET A 377 1.10 -41.90 8.80
N ILE A 378 0.67 -42.75 9.74
CA ILE A 378 -0.26 -42.35 10.81
C ILE A 378 0.38 -41.33 11.74
N ILE A 379 1.62 -41.57 12.20
CA ILE A 379 2.34 -40.61 13.05
C ILE A 379 2.57 -39.29 12.32
N GLU A 380 3.02 -39.37 11.07
CA GLU A 380 3.22 -38.19 10.22
C GLU A 380 1.91 -37.41 10.02
N GLY A 381 0.77 -38.10 9.89
CA GLY A 381 -0.57 -37.51 9.87
C GLY A 381 -0.93 -36.81 11.18
N VAL A 382 -0.69 -37.46 12.33
CA VAL A 382 -0.93 -36.86 13.65
C VAL A 382 -0.11 -35.58 13.84
N ILE A 383 1.17 -35.59 13.44
CA ILE A 383 2.05 -34.41 13.51
C ILE A 383 1.48 -33.26 12.67
N LYS A 384 1.02 -33.53 11.44
CA LYS A 384 0.40 -32.52 10.57
C LYS A 384 -0.87 -31.93 11.20
N ILE A 385 -1.73 -32.76 11.79
CA ILE A 385 -2.97 -32.32 12.46
C ILE A 385 -2.65 -31.47 13.69
N LEU A 386 -1.72 -31.90 14.54
CA LEU A 386 -1.32 -31.16 15.74
C LEU A 386 -0.75 -29.79 15.41
N TYR A 387 0.09 -29.71 14.37
CA TYR A 387 0.68 -28.43 13.94
C TYR A 387 -0.37 -27.49 13.34
N ASP A 388 -1.29 -28.02 12.53
CA ASP A 388 -2.37 -27.22 11.94
C ASP A 388 -3.32 -26.68 13.01
N TYR A 389 -3.65 -27.50 14.01
CA TYR A 389 -4.44 -27.13 15.19
C TYR A 389 -3.73 -26.08 16.05
N LEU A 390 -2.44 -26.26 16.32
CA LEU A 390 -1.61 -25.28 17.04
C LEU A 390 -1.69 -23.91 16.35
N PHE A 391 -1.46 -23.88 15.05
CA PHE A 391 -1.45 -22.63 14.29
C PHE A 391 -2.83 -21.98 14.19
N GLU A 392 -3.89 -22.78 14.02
CA GLU A 392 -5.27 -22.28 14.03
C GLU A 392 -5.68 -21.70 15.39
N ASN A 393 -5.29 -22.36 16.48
CA ASN A 393 -5.56 -21.88 17.84
C ASN A 393 -4.84 -20.58 18.17
N ILE A 394 -3.59 -20.44 17.72
CA ILE A 394 -2.84 -19.17 17.87
C ILE A 394 -3.60 -18.06 17.13
N ILE A 395 -4.04 -18.29 15.89
CA ILE A 395 -4.80 -17.30 15.11
C ILE A 395 -6.14 -16.97 15.78
N ASN A 396 -6.87 -17.97 16.25
CA ASN A 396 -8.14 -17.76 16.95
C ASN A 396 -7.95 -16.97 18.25
N ALA A 397 -6.89 -17.23 19.01
CA ALA A 397 -6.55 -16.47 20.20
C ALA A 397 -6.16 -15.03 19.85
N LEU A 398 -5.36 -14.82 18.80
CA LEU A 398 -5.02 -13.48 18.30
C LEU A 398 -6.26 -12.71 17.87
N ASN A 399 -7.16 -13.32 17.11
CA ASN A 399 -8.40 -12.69 16.66
C ASN A 399 -9.32 -12.29 17.83
N LYS A 400 -9.39 -13.11 18.89
CA LYS A 400 -10.14 -12.76 20.11
C LYS A 400 -9.55 -11.55 20.84
N LYS A 401 -8.23 -11.38 20.79
CA LYS A 401 -7.53 -10.26 21.46
C LYS A 401 -7.52 -8.98 20.60
N LEU A 402 -7.53 -9.12 19.27
CA LEU A 402 -7.49 -8.00 18.33
C LEU A 402 -8.87 -7.46 17.92
N ASN A 403 -9.94 -8.26 18.02
CA ASN A 403 -11.30 -7.78 17.76
C ASN A 403 -11.87 -7.13 19.04
N GLY A 404 -12.05 -5.80 19.01
CA GLY A 404 -12.91 -5.13 19.97
C GLY A 404 -14.37 -5.56 19.80
N ASN A 405 -15.18 -5.54 20.87
CA ASN A 405 -16.61 -5.88 20.87
C ASN A 405 -17.49 -4.86 20.10
N CYS A 406 -17.09 -4.45 18.90
CA CYS A 406 -17.70 -3.33 18.18
C CYS A 406 -18.07 -3.73 16.76
N ASN A 407 -19.30 -3.43 16.37
CA ASN A 407 -19.75 -3.52 14.98
C ASN A 407 -18.96 -2.55 14.10
N PHE A 408 -18.58 -2.98 12.90
CA PHE A 408 -17.85 -2.20 11.90
C PHE A 408 -18.71 -1.99 10.65
N ASP A 409 -18.46 -0.89 9.93
CA ASP A 409 -19.23 -0.52 8.74
C ASP A 409 -18.56 -1.11 7.49
N ASN A 410 -17.26 -0.83 7.34
CA ASN A 410 -16.46 -1.20 6.18
C ASN A 410 -15.15 -1.85 6.63
N PHE A 411 -14.51 -2.58 5.74
CA PHE A 411 -13.18 -3.12 5.97
C PHE A 411 -12.25 -2.94 4.77
N ILE A 412 -10.96 -2.88 5.07
CA ILE A 412 -9.89 -3.01 4.07
C ILE A 412 -9.17 -4.33 4.35
N ALA A 413 -9.16 -5.22 3.36
CA ALA A 413 -8.46 -6.48 3.44
C ALA A 413 -7.09 -6.39 2.77
N ILE A 414 -6.06 -6.94 3.38
CA ILE A 414 -4.72 -7.07 2.79
C ILE A 414 -4.42 -8.56 2.65
N LEU A 415 -4.19 -9.01 1.42
CA LEU A 415 -3.85 -10.39 1.10
C LEU A 415 -2.36 -10.46 0.73
N ASP A 416 -1.58 -11.15 1.56
CA ASP A 416 -0.19 -11.53 1.28
C ASP A 416 -0.19 -13.01 0.87
N ILE A 417 0.08 -13.26 -0.41
CA ILE A 417 0.12 -14.62 -0.97
C ILE A 417 1.36 -14.83 -1.84
N ALA A 418 1.84 -16.07 -1.87
CA ALA A 418 2.90 -16.47 -2.77
C ALA A 418 2.49 -16.24 -4.24
N GLY A 419 3.39 -15.64 -5.01
CA GLY A 419 3.24 -15.52 -6.46
C GLY A 419 3.43 -16.86 -7.17
N PHE A 420 3.34 -16.83 -8.49
CA PHE A 420 3.50 -18.01 -9.34
C PHE A 420 4.93 -18.56 -9.27
N GLU A 421 5.10 -19.85 -8.99
CA GLU A 421 6.42 -20.48 -8.78
C GLU A 421 6.75 -21.45 -9.93
N ILE A 422 7.97 -21.34 -10.47
CA ILE A 422 8.50 -22.25 -11.50
C ILE A 422 9.90 -22.70 -11.08
N PHE A 423 9.99 -23.92 -10.55
CA PHE A 423 11.25 -24.57 -10.18
C PHE A 423 11.63 -25.68 -11.17
N PRO A 424 12.88 -26.18 -11.11
CA PRO A 424 13.28 -27.38 -11.84
C PRO A 424 12.47 -28.62 -11.44
N PHE A 425 12.11 -28.74 -10.16
CA PHE A 425 11.28 -29.83 -9.63
C PHE A 425 10.03 -29.22 -8.98
N ASN A 426 8.85 -29.48 -9.55
CA ASN A 426 7.57 -29.01 -9.01
C ASN A 426 6.73 -30.19 -8.53
N SER A 427 6.29 -30.14 -7.27
CA SER A 427 5.46 -31.14 -6.59
C SER A 427 3.98 -30.71 -6.55
N PHE A 428 3.14 -31.51 -5.90
CA PHE A 428 1.73 -31.25 -5.63
C PHE A 428 1.49 -29.87 -4.97
N GLU A 429 2.35 -29.46 -4.05
CA GLU A 429 2.25 -28.17 -3.36
C GLU A 429 2.42 -26.99 -4.34
N GLN A 430 3.38 -27.08 -5.27
CA GLN A 430 3.58 -26.06 -6.31
C GLN A 430 2.40 -26.02 -7.29
N LEU A 431 1.82 -27.17 -7.64
CA LEU A 431 0.61 -27.19 -8.48
C LEU A 431 -0.54 -26.45 -7.77
N SER A 432 -0.70 -26.67 -6.47
CA SER A 432 -1.72 -26.01 -5.66
C SER A 432 -1.51 -24.49 -5.62
N ILE A 433 -0.28 -24.03 -5.35
CA ILE A 433 0.09 -22.60 -5.36
C ILE A 433 -0.16 -21.97 -6.73
N ASN A 434 0.26 -22.64 -7.81
CA ASN A 434 0.07 -22.15 -9.18
C ASN A 434 -1.40 -22.13 -9.58
N TYR A 435 -2.20 -23.11 -9.16
CA TYR A 435 -3.65 -23.12 -9.34
C TYR A 435 -4.34 -21.92 -8.67
N THR A 436 -3.91 -21.56 -7.46
CA THR A 436 -4.39 -20.33 -6.79
C THR A 436 -4.03 -19.07 -7.56
N ASN A 437 -2.79 -18.99 -8.05
CA ASN A 437 -2.36 -17.85 -8.86
C ASN A 437 -3.11 -17.76 -10.20
N GLU A 438 -3.42 -18.88 -10.84
CA GLU A 438 -4.30 -18.93 -12.04
C GLU A 438 -5.70 -18.37 -11.74
N LYS A 439 -6.34 -18.80 -10.64
CA LYS A 439 -7.65 -18.26 -10.22
C LYS A 439 -7.59 -16.78 -9.86
N LEU A 440 -6.55 -16.33 -9.16
CA LEU A 440 -6.36 -14.91 -8.83
C LEU A 440 -6.10 -14.08 -10.09
N GLN A 441 -5.34 -14.60 -11.05
CA GLN A 441 -5.09 -13.93 -12.33
C GLN A 441 -6.35 -13.86 -13.18
N GLN A 442 -7.18 -14.92 -13.19
CA GLN A 442 -8.48 -14.88 -13.84
C GLN A 442 -9.42 -13.83 -13.22
N PHE A 443 -9.46 -13.77 -11.89
CA PHE A 443 -10.21 -12.73 -11.17
C PHE A 443 -9.69 -11.33 -11.51
N PHE A 444 -8.37 -11.16 -11.62
CA PHE A 444 -7.77 -9.92 -12.07
C PHE A 444 -8.20 -9.55 -13.49
N ASN A 445 -8.09 -10.48 -14.46
CA ASN A 445 -8.48 -10.23 -15.85
C ASN A 445 -9.94 -9.79 -15.94
N HIS A 446 -10.83 -10.48 -15.21
CA HIS A 446 -12.25 -10.16 -15.16
C HIS A 446 -12.55 -8.82 -14.48
N HIS A 447 -11.89 -8.52 -13.36
CA HIS A 447 -12.10 -7.27 -12.64
C HIS A 447 -11.58 -6.06 -13.42
N MET A 448 -10.39 -6.17 -14.00
CA MET A 448 -9.81 -5.12 -14.84
C MET A 448 -10.73 -4.80 -16.02
N PHE A 449 -11.30 -5.84 -16.64
CA PHE A 449 -12.28 -5.72 -17.70
C PHE A 449 -13.56 -4.99 -17.26
N ILE A 450 -14.16 -5.39 -16.14
CA ILE A 450 -15.39 -4.74 -15.63
C ILE A 450 -15.13 -3.27 -15.34
N LEU A 451 -14.04 -2.93 -14.64
CA LEU A 451 -13.72 -1.54 -14.31
C LEU A 451 -13.56 -0.69 -15.57
N GLU A 452 -12.88 -1.23 -16.59
CA GLU A 452 -12.65 -0.50 -17.84
C GLU A 452 -13.96 -0.28 -18.60
N GLN A 453 -14.87 -1.25 -18.57
CA GLN A 453 -16.22 -1.11 -19.10
C GLN A 453 -17.06 -0.08 -18.34
N GLU A 454 -16.99 -0.06 -17.00
CA GLU A 454 -17.70 0.93 -16.20
C GLU A 454 -17.26 2.36 -16.55
N ILE A 455 -15.97 2.55 -16.83
CA ILE A 455 -15.43 3.86 -17.25
C ILE A 455 -16.00 4.24 -18.61
N TYR A 456 -15.98 3.34 -19.61
CA TYR A 456 -16.54 3.62 -20.93
C TYR A 456 -18.05 3.88 -20.88
N ARG A 457 -18.76 3.17 -19.98
CA ARG A 457 -20.19 3.40 -19.74
C ARG A 457 -20.46 4.75 -19.08
N LYS A 458 -19.67 5.15 -18.07
CA LYS A 458 -19.80 6.47 -17.40
C LYS A 458 -19.52 7.61 -18.37
N GLU A 459 -18.55 7.43 -19.26
CA GLU A 459 -18.14 8.41 -20.26
C GLU A 459 -18.95 8.32 -21.57
N GLU A 460 -19.92 7.42 -21.66
CA GLU A 460 -20.80 7.19 -22.83
C GLU A 460 -20.06 7.01 -24.15
N ILE A 461 -19.02 6.16 -24.15
CA ILE A 461 -18.25 5.85 -25.35
C ILE A 461 -18.90 4.70 -26.11
N ASP A 462 -19.09 4.87 -27.42
CA ASP A 462 -19.48 3.79 -28.34
C ASP A 462 -18.39 2.72 -28.39
N TRP A 463 -18.59 1.64 -27.62
CA TRP A 463 -17.68 0.51 -27.53
C TRP A 463 -18.42 -0.80 -27.82
N ASN A 464 -18.00 -1.50 -28.87
CA ASN A 464 -18.45 -2.85 -29.15
C ASN A 464 -17.72 -3.81 -28.22
N TYR A 465 -18.44 -4.79 -27.66
CA TYR A 465 -17.86 -5.82 -26.81
C TYR A 465 -16.69 -6.51 -27.53
N ILE A 466 -15.48 -6.34 -27.00
CA ILE A 466 -14.29 -7.07 -27.44
C ILE A 466 -14.05 -8.18 -26.43
N ASP A 467 -14.23 -9.42 -26.86
CA ASP A 467 -13.73 -10.58 -26.12
C ASP A 467 -12.21 -10.62 -26.30
N PHE A 468 -11.47 -10.40 -25.21
CA PHE A 468 -10.02 -10.32 -25.25
C PHE A 468 -9.34 -11.70 -25.35
N GLY A 469 -10.09 -12.81 -25.39
CA GLY A 469 -9.56 -14.16 -25.65
C GLY A 469 -8.55 -14.65 -24.60
N LEU A 470 -8.51 -13.98 -23.44
CA LEU A 470 -7.58 -14.23 -22.32
C LEU A 470 -8.29 -14.90 -21.16
N ASP A 471 -9.21 -15.81 -21.48
CA ASP A 471 -9.88 -16.62 -20.48
C ASP A 471 -8.92 -17.73 -20.01
N LEU A 472 -8.53 -17.68 -18.74
CA LEU A 472 -7.72 -18.71 -18.09
C LEU A 472 -8.58 -19.87 -17.57
N LYS A 473 -9.91 -19.75 -17.66
CA LYS A 473 -10.86 -20.78 -17.25
C LYS A 473 -10.58 -22.16 -17.86
N PRO A 474 -10.18 -22.34 -19.13
CA PRO A 474 -9.82 -23.65 -19.66
C PRO A 474 -8.63 -24.31 -18.93
N THR A 475 -7.64 -23.52 -18.50
CA THR A 475 -6.51 -24.03 -17.72
C THR A 475 -6.95 -24.37 -16.29
N ILE A 476 -7.79 -23.54 -15.67
CA ILE A 476 -8.34 -23.79 -14.32
C ILE A 476 -9.19 -25.07 -14.31
N ASP A 477 -10.08 -25.24 -15.30
CA ASP A 477 -10.93 -26.42 -15.45
C ASP A 477 -10.10 -27.69 -15.70
N THR A 478 -8.96 -27.55 -16.38
CA THR A 478 -8.01 -28.66 -16.61
C THR A 478 -7.38 -29.08 -15.29
N ILE A 479 -6.89 -28.14 -14.47
CA ILE A 479 -6.30 -28.45 -13.17
C ILE A 479 -7.36 -29.00 -12.20
N ASP A 480 -8.59 -28.47 -12.24
CA ASP A 480 -9.71 -29.00 -11.47
C ASP A 480 -9.98 -30.47 -11.78
N LYS A 481 -9.92 -30.86 -13.06
CA LYS A 481 -10.02 -32.27 -13.46
C LYS A 481 -8.82 -33.11 -12.98
N VAL A 482 -7.61 -32.55 -12.96
CA VAL A 482 -6.43 -33.24 -12.38
C VAL A 482 -6.66 -33.54 -10.90
N PHE A 483 -7.19 -32.57 -10.13
CA PHE A 483 -7.53 -32.79 -8.72
C PHE A 483 -8.65 -33.82 -8.55
N SER A 484 -9.69 -33.81 -9.38
CA SER A 484 -10.75 -34.82 -9.31
C SER A 484 -10.23 -36.24 -9.60
N ILE A 485 -9.35 -36.41 -10.59
CA ILE A 485 -8.73 -37.71 -10.89
C ILE A 485 -7.82 -38.15 -9.74
N LEU A 486 -7.08 -37.21 -9.13
CA LEU A 486 -6.23 -37.49 -7.96
C LEU A 486 -7.09 -37.96 -6.77
N GLU A 487 -8.23 -37.33 -6.54
CA GLU A 487 -9.20 -37.68 -5.51
C GLU A 487 -9.74 -39.10 -5.70
N ASP A 488 -10.18 -39.43 -6.92
CA ASP A 488 -10.68 -40.77 -7.25
C ASP A 488 -9.60 -41.84 -7.05
N GLN A 489 -8.34 -41.54 -7.39
CA GLN A 489 -7.23 -42.48 -7.20
C GLN A 489 -6.84 -42.65 -5.73
N CYS A 490 -6.93 -41.61 -4.90
CA CYS A 490 -6.69 -41.73 -3.44
C CYS A 490 -7.71 -42.65 -2.75
N LEU A 491 -8.90 -42.84 -3.32
CA LEU A 491 -9.93 -43.74 -2.78
C LEU A 491 -9.72 -45.21 -3.15
N LEU A 492 -8.92 -45.49 -4.19
CA LEU A 492 -8.66 -46.85 -4.66
C LEU A 492 -7.63 -47.56 -3.78
N ILE A 493 -7.94 -48.80 -3.37
CA ILE A 493 -7.22 -49.54 -2.33
C ILE A 493 -5.79 -49.97 -2.77
N ASN A 494 -5.48 -49.98 -4.08
CA ASN A 494 -4.19 -50.39 -4.66
C ASN A 494 -3.63 -49.36 -5.68
N SER A 495 -3.96 -48.07 -5.55
CA SER A 495 -3.43 -47.06 -6.46
C SER A 495 -1.95 -46.75 -6.21
N SER A 496 -1.24 -46.41 -7.27
CA SER A 496 0.14 -45.93 -7.24
C SER A 496 0.25 -44.65 -8.08
N ASP A 497 1.30 -43.86 -7.89
CA ASP A 497 1.47 -42.62 -8.67
C ASP A 497 1.54 -42.91 -10.19
N ALA A 498 2.06 -44.09 -10.57
CA ALA A 498 2.03 -44.57 -11.95
C ALA A 498 0.61 -44.87 -12.47
N SER A 499 -0.27 -45.44 -11.64
CA SER A 499 -1.69 -45.66 -12.02
C SER A 499 -2.45 -44.35 -12.14
N PHE A 500 -2.11 -43.36 -11.31
CA PHE A 500 -2.63 -42.00 -11.44
C PHE A 500 -2.22 -41.36 -12.77
N LEU A 501 -0.94 -41.45 -13.17
CA LEU A 501 -0.46 -40.87 -14.42
C LEU A 501 -1.08 -41.55 -15.65
N LEU A 502 -1.29 -42.86 -15.61
CA LEU A 502 -2.05 -43.58 -16.64
C LEU A 502 -3.51 -43.13 -16.70
N SER A 503 -4.15 -42.95 -15.55
CA SER A 503 -5.54 -42.47 -15.45
C SER A 503 -5.68 -41.04 -15.97
N LEU A 504 -4.68 -40.18 -15.72
CA LEU A 504 -4.57 -38.85 -16.32
C LEU A 504 -4.45 -38.92 -17.85
N LYS A 505 -3.56 -39.77 -18.38
CA LYS A 505 -3.39 -39.97 -19.83
C LYS A 505 -4.69 -40.48 -20.49
N SER A 506 -5.47 -41.31 -19.81
CA SER A 506 -6.77 -41.79 -20.33
C SER A 506 -7.92 -40.78 -20.13
N GLY A 507 -7.89 -40.00 -19.05
CA GLY A 507 -8.93 -39.03 -18.70
C GLY A 507 -8.89 -37.77 -19.57
N PHE A 508 -7.72 -37.42 -20.11
CA PHE A 508 -7.55 -36.35 -21.08
C PHE A 508 -7.44 -36.92 -22.49
N LYS A 509 -8.21 -36.37 -23.46
CA LYS A 509 -8.05 -36.72 -24.88
C LYS A 509 -6.62 -36.41 -25.34
N ILE A 510 -6.09 -37.24 -26.25
CA ILE A 510 -4.69 -37.27 -26.71
C ILE A 510 -4.13 -35.91 -27.20
N ASN A 511 -4.96 -34.90 -27.46
CA ASN A 511 -4.54 -33.52 -27.76
C ASN A 511 -5.41 -32.51 -26.99
N ASN A 512 -5.06 -32.21 -25.74
CA ASN A 512 -5.59 -31.03 -25.06
C ASN A 512 -4.50 -29.96 -25.09
N ASP A 513 -4.71 -28.82 -25.75
CA ASP A 513 -3.68 -27.79 -25.98
C ASP A 513 -3.00 -27.27 -24.70
N LYS A 514 -3.63 -27.51 -23.54
CA LYS A 514 -3.16 -27.05 -22.22
C LYS A 514 -2.39 -28.11 -21.42
N LEU A 515 -2.46 -29.40 -21.75
CA LEU A 515 -1.80 -30.45 -20.97
C LEU A 515 -0.99 -31.34 -21.91
N SER A 516 0.32 -31.44 -21.66
CA SER A 516 1.23 -32.24 -22.49
C SER A 516 2.06 -33.18 -21.65
N PHE A 517 2.24 -34.41 -22.12
CA PHE A 517 3.04 -35.42 -21.45
C PHE A 517 4.42 -35.51 -22.11
N ASN A 518 5.49 -35.62 -21.32
CA ASN A 518 6.81 -35.91 -21.86
C ASN A 518 6.85 -37.37 -22.35
N LYS A 519 7.53 -37.61 -23.48
CA LYS A 519 7.63 -38.94 -24.09
C LYS A 519 8.76 -39.81 -23.50
N ILE A 520 9.61 -39.23 -22.65
CA ILE A 520 10.89 -39.81 -22.22
C ILE A 520 10.90 -40.19 -20.73
N GLU A 521 10.17 -39.48 -19.88
CA GLU A 521 10.06 -39.75 -18.44
C GLU A 521 8.61 -40.12 -18.07
N ASP A 522 8.42 -41.29 -17.45
CA ASP A 522 7.10 -41.86 -17.15
C ASP A 522 6.41 -41.26 -15.90
N SER A 523 7.06 -40.34 -15.18
CA SER A 523 6.58 -39.74 -13.92
C SER A 523 6.24 -38.23 -14.01
N CYS A 524 6.35 -37.61 -15.19
CA CYS A 524 6.17 -36.17 -15.35
C CYS A 524 5.03 -35.80 -16.30
N PHE A 525 4.32 -34.71 -15.99
CA PHE A 525 3.37 -34.08 -16.92
C PHE A 525 3.52 -32.55 -16.91
N ASN A 526 3.14 -31.93 -18.02
CA ASN A 526 3.27 -30.49 -18.19
C ASN A 526 1.90 -29.81 -18.32
N VAL A 527 1.75 -28.67 -17.65
CA VAL A 527 0.57 -27.81 -17.76
C VAL A 527 0.97 -26.47 -18.37
N LEU A 528 0.17 -25.98 -19.32
CA LEU A 528 0.32 -24.66 -19.92
C LEU A 528 -0.44 -23.63 -19.08
N HIS A 529 0.32 -22.90 -18.27
CA HIS A 529 -0.14 -21.79 -17.45
C HIS A 529 -0.03 -20.45 -18.19
N TYR A 530 -0.64 -19.38 -17.65
CA TYR A 530 -0.47 -18.04 -18.23
C TYR A 530 0.99 -17.55 -18.19
N ALA A 531 1.76 -18.02 -17.21
CA ALA A 531 3.18 -17.71 -17.04
C ALA A 531 4.09 -18.45 -18.03
N GLY A 532 3.63 -19.58 -18.56
CA GLY A 532 4.40 -20.49 -19.41
C GLY A 532 4.10 -21.97 -19.15
N LYS A 533 4.86 -22.86 -19.79
CA LYS A 533 4.76 -24.31 -19.60
C LYS A 533 5.52 -24.71 -18.33
N VAL A 534 4.87 -25.43 -17.42
CA VAL A 534 5.46 -25.91 -16.15
C VAL A 534 5.40 -27.43 -16.11
N GLU A 535 6.51 -28.05 -15.73
CA GLU A 535 6.65 -29.50 -15.57
C GLU A 535 6.45 -29.90 -14.11
N TYR A 536 5.58 -30.87 -13.87
CA TYR A 536 5.24 -31.41 -12.56
C TYR A 536 5.63 -32.88 -12.46
N ASN A 537 6.32 -33.24 -11.37
CA ASN A 537 6.66 -34.62 -11.04
C ASN A 537 5.57 -35.19 -10.12
N THR A 538 5.00 -36.35 -10.45
CA THR A 538 3.93 -37.02 -9.69
C THR A 538 4.38 -37.83 -8.48
N ASP A 539 5.68 -37.90 -8.18
CA ASP A 539 6.21 -38.68 -7.07
C ASP A 539 5.61 -38.27 -5.70
N ASP A 540 5.09 -39.27 -4.98
CA ASP A 540 4.44 -39.17 -3.68
C ASP A 540 3.15 -38.33 -3.67
N TRP A 541 2.51 -38.09 -4.82
CA TRP A 541 1.30 -37.25 -4.89
C TRP A 541 0.13 -37.85 -4.13
N LEU A 542 -0.08 -39.17 -4.23
CA LEU A 542 -1.14 -39.84 -3.47
C LEU A 542 -0.92 -39.67 -1.96
N ILE A 543 0.33 -39.83 -1.49
CA ILE A 543 0.68 -39.69 -0.06
C ILE A 543 0.52 -38.23 0.40
N LYS A 544 0.93 -37.27 -0.42
CA LYS A 544 0.82 -35.83 -0.12
C LYS A 544 -0.62 -35.35 -0.09
N ASN A 545 -1.47 -35.88 -0.98
CA ASN A 545 -2.89 -35.53 -1.05
C ASN A 545 -3.76 -36.28 -0.03
N TYR A 546 -3.26 -37.42 0.46
CA TYR A 546 -3.91 -38.20 1.50
C TYR A 546 -3.74 -37.51 2.86
N ASP A 547 -4.81 -36.86 3.33
CA ASP A 547 -4.91 -36.35 4.70
C ASP A 547 -5.77 -37.34 5.50
N PRO A 548 -5.17 -38.25 6.28
CA PRO A 548 -5.98 -39.19 7.03
C PRO A 548 -6.70 -38.46 8.17
N TYR A 549 -8.00 -38.22 7.98
CA TYR A 549 -8.84 -37.68 9.03
C TYR A 549 -9.18 -38.77 10.05
N PHE A 550 -8.42 -38.82 11.14
CA PHE A 550 -8.60 -39.81 12.18
C PHE A 550 -9.58 -39.32 13.24
N THR A 551 -10.87 -39.60 13.04
CA THR A 551 -11.95 -39.27 13.99
C THR A 551 -11.65 -39.76 15.42
N GLU A 552 -11.12 -40.97 15.56
CA GLU A 552 -10.78 -41.55 16.86
C GLU A 552 -9.63 -40.81 17.58
N ILE A 553 -8.58 -40.39 16.86
CA ILE A 553 -7.47 -39.63 17.44
C ILE A 553 -7.92 -38.21 17.81
N ILE A 554 -8.73 -37.57 16.97
CA ILE A 554 -9.27 -36.23 17.25
C ILE A 554 -10.16 -36.28 18.51
N ASN A 555 -10.99 -37.32 18.63
CA ASN A 555 -11.81 -37.57 19.81
C ASN A 555 -10.94 -37.87 21.05
N LEU A 556 -9.87 -38.66 20.91
CA LEU A 556 -8.90 -38.96 21.97
C LEU A 556 -8.14 -37.71 22.44
N LEU A 557 -7.80 -36.82 21.51
CA LEU A 557 -7.11 -35.56 21.79
C LEU A 557 -8.07 -34.48 22.33
N SER A 558 -9.39 -34.72 22.35
CA SER A 558 -10.43 -33.77 22.79
C SER A 558 -10.35 -32.39 22.12
N LEU A 559 -9.82 -32.34 20.89
CA LEU A 559 -9.64 -31.08 20.17
C LEU A 559 -11.00 -30.58 19.70
N LYS A 560 -11.41 -29.40 20.15
CA LYS A 560 -12.59 -28.70 19.63
C LYS A 560 -12.26 -28.13 18.24
N ILE A 561 -12.26 -28.98 17.22
CA ILE A 561 -12.17 -28.56 15.82
C ILE A 561 -13.57 -28.07 15.42
N ASN A 562 -13.67 -26.87 14.83
CA ASN A 562 -14.95 -26.23 14.49
C ASN A 562 -15.92 -27.17 13.75
N ASP A 563 -17.13 -27.33 14.27
CA ASP A 563 -18.18 -28.28 13.85
C ASP A 563 -18.72 -28.08 12.41
N ASN A 564 -18.33 -27.03 11.70
CA ASN A 564 -18.67 -26.92 10.27
C ASN A 564 -17.97 -27.97 9.39
N LEU A 565 -16.98 -28.68 9.94
CA LEU A 565 -16.25 -29.76 9.27
C LEU A 565 -16.87 -31.15 9.53
N THR A 566 -17.81 -31.34 10.47
CA THR A 566 -18.26 -32.66 10.94
C THR A 566 -19.47 -33.24 10.19
N SER A 567 -20.14 -32.48 9.33
CA SER A 567 -21.43 -32.87 8.73
C SER A 567 -21.38 -33.80 7.50
N LYS A 568 -20.20 -34.21 7.01
CA LYS A 568 -20.08 -35.21 5.94
C LYS A 568 -18.96 -36.18 6.26
N GLY A 569 -19.33 -37.30 6.88
CA GLY A 569 -18.45 -38.45 7.08
C GLY A 569 -18.17 -39.15 5.75
N PHE A 570 -17.21 -38.63 4.99
CA PHE A 570 -16.55 -39.32 3.88
C PHE A 570 -15.15 -38.70 3.76
N PHE A 571 -14.15 -39.57 3.63
CA PHE A 571 -12.77 -39.33 3.23
C PHE A 571 -12.53 -37.95 2.56
N ARG A 572 -11.69 -37.09 3.15
CA ARG A 572 -11.35 -35.76 2.60
C ARG A 572 -9.88 -35.71 2.20
N THR A 573 -9.61 -35.23 1.00
CA THR A 573 -8.26 -35.01 0.50
C THR A 573 -7.80 -33.57 0.75
N VAL A 574 -6.49 -33.34 0.72
CA VAL A 574 -5.90 -32.00 0.80
C VAL A 574 -6.41 -31.11 -0.34
N SER A 575 -6.50 -31.65 -1.57
CA SER A 575 -7.00 -30.94 -2.75
C SER A 575 -8.42 -30.38 -2.57
N GLN A 576 -9.32 -31.15 -1.96
CA GLN A 576 -10.70 -30.75 -1.76
C GLN A 576 -10.82 -29.64 -0.70
N LEU A 577 -10.08 -29.77 0.42
CA LEU A 577 -9.99 -28.72 1.44
C LEU A 577 -9.41 -27.43 0.85
N TYR A 578 -8.35 -27.56 0.06
CA TYR A 578 -7.69 -26.46 -0.63
C TYR A 578 -8.66 -25.72 -1.56
N LYS A 579 -9.41 -26.46 -2.39
CA LYS A 579 -10.39 -25.89 -3.31
C LYS A 579 -11.50 -25.14 -2.58
N ASN A 580 -12.05 -25.73 -1.51
CA ASN A 580 -13.09 -25.09 -0.71
C ASN A 580 -12.60 -23.80 -0.03
N GLN A 581 -11.40 -23.81 0.56
CA GLN A 581 -10.79 -22.61 1.16
C GLN A 581 -10.56 -21.51 0.12
N LEU A 582 -10.08 -21.89 -1.06
CA LEU A 582 -9.84 -20.96 -2.15
C LEU A 582 -11.15 -20.35 -2.67
N ASP A 583 -12.20 -21.14 -2.86
CA ASP A 583 -13.49 -20.63 -3.32
C ASP A 583 -14.12 -19.66 -2.31
N LEU A 584 -13.96 -19.92 -0.99
CA LEU A 584 -14.34 -18.98 0.06
C LEU A 584 -13.56 -17.65 -0.04
N LEU A 585 -12.24 -17.72 -0.24
CA LEU A 585 -11.40 -16.54 -0.43
C LEU A 585 -11.83 -15.74 -1.67
N MET A 586 -12.05 -16.41 -2.81
CA MET A 586 -12.49 -15.76 -4.05
C MET A 586 -13.85 -15.09 -3.89
N ASN A 587 -14.77 -15.70 -3.14
CA ASN A 587 -16.08 -15.11 -2.85
C ASN A 587 -15.99 -13.87 -1.95
N LYS A 588 -15.03 -13.83 -1.02
CA LYS A 588 -14.74 -12.62 -0.22
C LYS A 588 -14.16 -11.52 -1.10
N LEU A 589 -13.18 -11.83 -1.94
CA LEU A 589 -12.53 -10.86 -2.83
C LEU A 589 -13.51 -10.25 -3.84
N LYS A 590 -14.43 -11.05 -4.41
CA LYS A 590 -15.48 -10.56 -5.34
C LYS A 590 -16.43 -9.53 -4.73
N LYS A 591 -16.57 -9.50 -3.40
CA LYS A 591 -17.41 -8.51 -2.68
C LYS A 591 -16.66 -7.22 -2.36
N THR A 592 -15.37 -7.14 -2.71
CA THR A 592 -14.51 -5.98 -2.45
C THR A 592 -14.03 -5.38 -3.76
N ASN A 593 -13.58 -4.12 -3.72
CA ASN A 593 -12.85 -3.51 -4.81
C ASN A 593 -11.33 -3.73 -4.62
N PRO A 594 -10.66 -4.55 -5.44
CA PRO A 594 -9.26 -4.91 -5.31
C PRO A 594 -8.27 -3.89 -5.91
N PHE A 595 -7.20 -3.64 -5.17
CA PHE A 595 -5.97 -2.97 -5.59
C PHE A 595 -4.84 -3.99 -5.65
N PHE A 596 -3.93 -3.86 -6.62
CA PHE A 596 -2.89 -4.85 -6.85
C PHE A 596 -1.49 -4.26 -6.72
N VAL A 597 -0.64 -4.96 -5.96
CA VAL A 597 0.80 -4.68 -5.83
C VAL A 597 1.58 -5.93 -6.23
N ARG A 598 2.43 -5.80 -7.25
CA ARG A 598 3.25 -6.88 -7.80
C ARG A 598 4.71 -6.65 -7.40
N CYS A 599 5.21 -7.51 -6.51
CA CYS A 599 6.58 -7.46 -6.01
C CYS A 599 7.50 -8.28 -6.92
N ILE A 600 8.69 -7.75 -7.21
CA ILE A 600 9.70 -8.35 -8.10
C ILE A 600 11.05 -8.43 -7.38
N ILE A 601 11.72 -9.56 -7.55
CA ILE A 601 13.09 -9.80 -7.12
C ILE A 601 14.06 -9.27 -8.19
N PRO A 602 15.02 -8.40 -7.84
CA PRO A 602 15.95 -7.86 -8.82
C PRO A 602 17.03 -8.87 -9.24
N ASN A 603 17.48 -9.76 -8.35
CA ASN A 603 18.50 -10.77 -8.63
C ASN A 603 18.43 -11.94 -7.64
N SER A 604 18.91 -13.13 -8.04
CA SER A 604 18.93 -14.33 -7.19
C SER A 604 20.01 -14.31 -6.11
N ASN A 605 21.03 -13.46 -6.26
CA ASN A 605 22.18 -13.38 -5.34
C ASN A 605 21.91 -12.51 -4.09
N LYS A 606 20.69 -11.97 -3.94
CA LYS A 606 20.30 -11.03 -2.86
C LYS A 606 21.24 -9.81 -2.74
N LYS A 607 21.88 -9.37 -3.84
CA LYS A 607 22.82 -8.23 -3.85
C LYS A 607 22.11 -6.92 -4.15
N ARG A 608 22.47 -5.85 -3.44
CA ARG A 608 21.94 -4.50 -3.69
C ARG A 608 22.42 -3.93 -5.05
N GLY A 609 21.57 -3.18 -5.73
CA GLY A 609 21.94 -2.37 -6.91
C GLY A 609 22.18 -3.15 -8.21
N ILE A 610 21.97 -4.47 -8.21
CA ILE A 610 22.12 -5.33 -9.39
C ILE A 610 20.72 -5.80 -9.83
N ILE A 611 20.38 -5.62 -11.11
CA ILE A 611 19.20 -6.21 -11.72
C ILE A 611 19.63 -7.24 -12.76
N ASP A 612 19.07 -8.44 -12.66
CA ASP A 612 19.11 -9.46 -13.69
C ASP A 612 17.88 -9.30 -14.59
N THR A 613 18.12 -8.91 -15.84
CA THR A 613 17.05 -8.58 -16.79
C THR A 613 16.24 -9.79 -17.21
N MET A 614 16.86 -10.98 -17.33
CA MET A 614 16.15 -12.21 -17.69
C MET A 614 15.27 -12.70 -16.54
N LEU A 615 15.78 -12.63 -15.31
CA LEU A 615 15.01 -12.98 -14.12
C LEU A 615 13.79 -12.06 -13.96
N VAL A 616 13.97 -10.75 -14.10
CA VAL A 616 12.88 -9.77 -14.03
C VAL A 616 11.89 -9.98 -15.17
N LEU A 617 12.34 -10.26 -16.40
CA LEU A 617 11.47 -10.54 -17.53
C LEU A 617 10.61 -11.79 -17.30
N LYS A 618 11.19 -12.86 -16.76
CA LYS A 618 10.44 -14.06 -16.38
C LYS A 618 9.38 -13.70 -15.35
N GLN A 619 9.72 -12.94 -14.32
CA GLN A 619 8.76 -12.49 -13.30
C GLN A 619 7.67 -11.56 -13.87
N LEU A 620 7.98 -10.66 -14.81
CA LEU A 620 6.98 -9.80 -15.46
C LEU A 620 5.95 -10.61 -16.25
N LYS A 621 6.38 -11.74 -16.85
CA LYS A 621 5.48 -12.72 -17.48
C LYS A 621 4.69 -13.49 -16.43
N CYS A 622 5.36 -14.06 -15.43
CA CYS A 622 4.73 -14.84 -14.35
C CYS A 622 3.77 -14.05 -13.46
N ASN A 623 3.95 -12.73 -13.32
CA ASN A 623 3.04 -11.88 -12.56
C ASN A 623 1.89 -11.33 -13.42
N GLY A 624 1.82 -11.70 -14.71
CA GLY A 624 0.80 -11.25 -15.63
C GLY A 624 0.84 -9.74 -15.90
N ILE A 625 1.97 -9.06 -15.62
CA ILE A 625 2.10 -7.61 -15.78
C ILE A 625 2.03 -7.24 -17.25
N LEU A 626 2.75 -7.95 -18.12
CA LEU A 626 2.74 -7.68 -19.56
C LEU A 626 1.36 -7.92 -20.16
N GLU A 627 0.67 -8.98 -19.73
CA GLU A 627 -0.70 -9.28 -20.15
C GLU A 627 -1.69 -8.24 -19.62
N GLY A 628 -1.57 -7.84 -18.35
CA GLY A 628 -2.40 -6.79 -17.75
C GLY A 628 -2.29 -5.47 -18.51
N ILE A 629 -1.07 -5.02 -18.80
CA ILE A 629 -0.89 -3.81 -19.62
C ILE A 629 -1.42 -4.03 -21.03
N ARG A 630 -1.23 -5.22 -21.62
CA ARG A 630 -1.77 -5.54 -22.96
C ARG A 630 -3.29 -5.44 -22.99
N ILE A 631 -4.00 -5.96 -21.98
CA ILE A 631 -5.46 -5.85 -21.88
C ILE A 631 -5.87 -4.38 -21.76
N SER A 632 -5.23 -3.59 -20.88
CA SER A 632 -5.51 -2.15 -20.77
C SER A 632 -5.28 -1.39 -22.09
N ARG A 633 -4.41 -1.92 -22.98
CA ARG A 633 -4.13 -1.34 -24.29
C ARG A 633 -5.02 -1.86 -25.43
N LEU A 634 -5.78 -2.94 -25.23
CA LEU A 634 -6.79 -3.37 -26.20
C LEU A 634 -8.02 -2.47 -26.16
N GLY A 635 -8.27 -1.80 -25.02
CA GLY A 635 -9.16 -0.64 -24.90
C GLY A 635 -8.51 0.66 -25.39
N TYR A 636 -8.76 1.74 -24.67
CA TYR A 636 -8.15 3.06 -24.86
C TYR A 636 -7.22 3.38 -23.67
N PRO A 637 -5.96 2.92 -23.72
CA PRO A 637 -5.05 2.98 -22.57
C PRO A 637 -4.70 4.40 -22.16
N ASN A 638 -4.60 5.30 -23.15
CA ASN A 638 -4.23 6.68 -22.93
C ASN A 638 -5.51 7.51 -22.82
N ARG A 639 -5.79 7.99 -21.62
CA ARG A 639 -6.91 8.89 -21.34
C ARG A 639 -6.44 10.16 -20.68
N MET A 640 -7.02 11.28 -21.08
CA MET A 640 -6.71 12.59 -20.51
C MET A 640 -8.00 13.39 -20.34
N LYS A 641 -8.10 14.18 -19.28
CA LYS A 641 -9.16 15.19 -19.17
C LYS A 641 -8.99 16.23 -20.27
N TYR A 642 -10.09 16.80 -20.75
CA TYR A 642 -10.04 17.83 -21.79
C TYR A 642 -9.18 19.03 -21.37
N GLU A 643 -9.32 19.53 -20.14
CA GLU A 643 -8.48 20.56 -19.55
C GLU A 643 -6.96 20.30 -19.71
N GLU A 644 -6.53 19.08 -19.35
CA GLU A 644 -5.12 18.71 -19.35
C GLU A 644 -4.58 18.56 -20.78
N PHE A 645 -5.36 17.90 -21.64
CA PHE A 645 -5.02 17.70 -23.04
C PHE A 645 -4.83 19.04 -23.76
N VAL A 646 -5.77 19.97 -23.56
CA VAL A 646 -5.72 21.32 -24.13
C VAL A 646 -4.51 22.07 -23.58
N LYS A 647 -4.29 22.12 -22.26
CA LYS A 647 -3.13 22.81 -21.68
C LYS A 647 -1.80 22.30 -22.25
N ARG A 648 -1.69 20.99 -22.48
CA ARG A 648 -0.45 20.35 -22.97
C ARG A 648 -0.21 20.56 -24.46
N TYR A 649 -1.24 20.40 -25.29
CA TYR A 649 -1.10 20.37 -26.75
C TYR A 649 -1.53 21.65 -27.46
N LYS A 650 -2.02 22.66 -26.74
CA LYS A 650 -2.37 23.99 -27.32
C LYS A 650 -1.22 24.61 -28.12
N ILE A 651 0.03 24.33 -27.77
CA ILE A 651 1.21 24.86 -28.49
C ILE A 651 1.28 24.38 -29.95
N LEU A 652 0.68 23.22 -30.27
CA LEU A 652 0.62 22.68 -31.63
C LEU A 652 -0.19 23.59 -32.57
N LEU A 653 -1.20 24.28 -32.03
CA LEU A 653 -2.06 25.19 -32.81
C LEU A 653 -1.35 26.47 -33.23
N CYS A 654 -0.30 26.92 -32.51
CA CYS A 654 0.34 28.22 -32.69
C CYS A 654 1.14 28.42 -34.00
N LYS A 655 1.24 27.40 -34.87
CA LYS A 655 2.12 27.43 -36.04
C LYS A 655 1.58 28.19 -37.26
N ASP A 656 0.27 28.36 -37.42
CA ASP A 656 -0.28 28.82 -38.70
C ASP A 656 -0.88 30.23 -38.58
N LYS A 657 -0.14 31.22 -39.09
CA LYS A 657 -0.71 32.55 -39.42
C LYS A 657 -1.69 32.48 -40.61
N GLU A 658 -1.78 31.33 -41.29
CA GLU A 658 -2.56 31.14 -42.51
C GLU A 658 -3.95 30.50 -42.29
N ASN A 659 -4.22 29.91 -41.12
CA ASN A 659 -5.55 29.40 -40.77
C ASN A 659 -6.24 30.36 -39.79
N SER A 660 -6.95 31.35 -40.34
CA SER A 660 -7.76 32.33 -39.60
C SER A 660 -8.74 31.69 -38.60
N ASP A 661 -9.22 30.49 -38.92
CA ASP A 661 -10.24 29.80 -38.14
C ASP A 661 -9.69 29.21 -36.83
N ALA A 662 -8.45 28.72 -36.81
CA ALA A 662 -7.84 28.15 -35.60
C ALA A 662 -7.51 29.23 -34.55
N LEU A 663 -7.09 30.42 -35.00
CA LEU A 663 -6.82 31.56 -34.13
C LEU A 663 -8.11 32.14 -33.54
N ASN A 664 -9.17 32.21 -34.34
CA ASN A 664 -10.50 32.65 -33.90
C ASN A 664 -11.11 31.68 -32.87
N VAL A 665 -10.95 30.36 -33.05
CA VAL A 665 -11.41 29.35 -32.07
C VAL A 665 -10.64 29.46 -30.75
N VAL A 666 -9.33 29.71 -30.78
CA VAL A 666 -8.53 29.90 -29.54
C VAL A 666 -8.91 31.20 -28.82
N GLN A 667 -9.22 32.28 -29.55
CA GLN A 667 -9.68 33.54 -28.97
C GLN A 667 -11.11 33.46 -28.40
N TYR A 668 -12.01 32.72 -29.05
CA TYR A 668 -13.39 32.51 -28.59
C TYR A 668 -13.45 31.57 -27.38
N ALA A 669 -12.63 30.52 -27.36
CA ALA A 669 -12.57 29.56 -26.25
C ALA A 669 -11.97 30.16 -24.95
N ASN A 670 -11.07 31.15 -25.05
CA ASN A 670 -10.57 31.86 -23.87
C ASN A 670 -11.65 32.75 -23.21
N LYS A 671 -12.74 33.11 -23.92
CA LYS A 671 -13.83 33.97 -23.40
C LYS A 671 -14.92 33.19 -22.68
N ASN A 672 -15.23 31.96 -23.10
CA ASN A 672 -16.27 31.13 -22.52
C ASN A 672 -15.63 29.83 -21.99
N HIS A 673 -15.54 29.67 -20.66
CA HIS A 673 -14.95 28.51 -19.96
C HIS A 673 -15.54 27.11 -20.30
N HIS A 674 -16.38 26.99 -21.33
CA HIS A 674 -17.10 25.76 -21.72
C HIS A 674 -16.75 25.17 -23.10
N ASN A 675 -15.71 25.65 -23.79
CA ASN A 675 -15.37 25.21 -25.16
C ASN A 675 -14.14 24.28 -25.27
N GLU A 676 -13.82 23.50 -24.24
CA GLU A 676 -12.65 22.61 -24.25
C GLU A 676 -12.74 21.53 -25.33
N LEU A 677 -13.94 20.99 -25.55
CA LEU A 677 -14.22 19.97 -26.57
C LEU A 677 -13.99 20.50 -28.00
N MET A 678 -14.25 21.79 -28.26
CA MET A 678 -13.93 22.42 -29.55
C MET A 678 -12.42 22.56 -29.77
N LEU A 679 -11.67 22.93 -28.72
CA LEU A 679 -10.20 23.02 -28.79
C LEU A 679 -9.56 21.65 -29.00
N VAL A 680 -10.05 20.63 -28.31
CA VAL A 680 -9.65 19.24 -28.51
C VAL A 680 -9.87 18.84 -29.98
N ASN A 681 -11.06 19.08 -30.53
CA ASN A 681 -11.36 18.80 -31.94
C ASN A 681 -10.48 19.58 -32.92
N ALA A 682 -10.15 20.85 -32.64
CA ALA A 682 -9.21 21.63 -33.45
C ALA A 682 -7.80 21.04 -33.45
N ILE A 683 -7.31 20.60 -32.29
CA ILE A 683 -6.00 19.94 -32.15
C ILE A 683 -5.96 18.62 -32.93
N LEU A 684 -7.01 17.79 -32.79
CA LEU A 684 -7.12 16.51 -33.49
C LEU A 684 -7.17 16.69 -35.02
N ARG A 685 -7.96 17.66 -35.51
CA ARG A 685 -8.01 18.00 -36.95
C ARG A 685 -6.67 18.44 -37.49
N LYS A 686 -5.95 19.29 -36.75
CA LYS A 686 -4.61 19.75 -37.16
C LYS A 686 -3.62 18.59 -37.30
N MET A 687 -3.74 17.59 -36.43
CA MET A 687 -2.85 16.43 -36.41
C MET A 687 -3.29 15.32 -37.38
N ASN A 688 -4.39 15.51 -38.12
CA ASN A 688 -4.95 14.55 -39.07
C ASN A 688 -5.17 13.15 -38.46
N THR A 689 -5.54 13.09 -37.18
CA THR A 689 -5.87 11.83 -36.51
C THR A 689 -7.20 11.29 -37.01
N LYS A 690 -7.23 10.02 -37.45
CA LYS A 690 -8.48 9.34 -37.83
C LYS A 690 -9.35 9.05 -36.61
N GLU A 691 -10.67 9.04 -36.78
CA GLU A 691 -11.65 8.76 -35.73
C GLU A 691 -11.58 7.33 -35.16
N GLU A 692 -10.94 6.39 -35.88
CA GLU A 692 -10.73 5.02 -35.39
C GLU A 692 -9.73 4.95 -34.22
N PHE A 693 -8.90 5.98 -34.11
CA PHE A 693 -7.73 6.04 -33.23
C PHE A 693 -8.02 6.81 -31.94
N TYR A 694 -9.12 7.55 -31.85
CA TYR A 694 -9.53 8.23 -30.63
C TYR A 694 -11.04 8.13 -30.40
N LYS A 695 -11.47 8.30 -29.15
CA LYS A 695 -12.88 8.46 -28.78
C LYS A 695 -13.01 9.63 -27.82
N LEU A 696 -14.12 10.35 -27.98
CA LEU A 696 -14.48 11.47 -27.10
C LEU A 696 -15.52 10.94 -26.11
N GLY A 697 -15.24 11.09 -24.82
CA GLY A 697 -16.20 10.85 -23.75
C GLY A 697 -16.91 12.14 -23.32
N LYS A 698 -17.61 12.10 -22.20
CA LYS A 698 -18.24 13.28 -21.59
C LYS A 698 -17.22 14.30 -21.09
N SER A 699 -16.16 13.83 -20.41
CA SER A 699 -15.17 14.68 -19.73
C SER A 699 -13.73 14.40 -20.14
N MET A 700 -13.48 13.25 -20.77
CA MET A 700 -12.16 12.76 -21.12
C MET A 700 -12.05 12.40 -22.61
N ILE A 701 -10.83 12.55 -23.15
CA ILE A 701 -10.44 12.00 -24.44
C ILE A 701 -9.70 10.68 -24.25
N PHE A 702 -9.96 9.73 -25.15
CA PHE A 702 -9.47 8.37 -25.15
C PHE A 702 -8.69 8.11 -26.44
N PHE A 703 -7.46 7.61 -26.35
CA PHE A 703 -6.58 7.33 -27.50
C PHE A 703 -6.19 5.86 -27.56
N LYS A 704 -6.13 5.33 -28.78
CA LYS A 704 -5.47 4.06 -29.10
C LYS A 704 -3.93 4.22 -29.09
N GLN A 705 -3.23 3.12 -29.36
CA GLN A 705 -1.77 3.04 -29.26
C GLN A 705 -1.05 3.97 -30.26
N ASP A 706 0.20 4.33 -29.95
CA ASP A 706 1.15 5.13 -30.75
C ASP A 706 0.80 6.59 -31.05
N ILE A 707 -0.48 6.97 -30.96
CA ILE A 707 -0.94 8.33 -31.29
C ILE A 707 -0.31 9.35 -30.36
N LEU A 708 -0.40 9.14 -29.04
CA LEU A 708 0.11 10.12 -28.07
C LEU A 708 1.63 10.34 -28.22
N GLY A 709 2.37 9.30 -28.61
CA GLY A 709 3.79 9.42 -28.94
C GLY A 709 4.04 10.34 -30.14
N TYR A 710 3.23 10.21 -31.20
CA TYR A 710 3.26 11.12 -32.34
C TYR A 710 2.92 12.58 -31.95
N PHE A 711 1.96 12.80 -31.05
CA PHE A 711 1.65 14.15 -30.54
C PHE A 711 2.83 14.78 -29.78
N GLU A 712 3.53 13.99 -28.96
CA GLU A 712 4.69 14.47 -28.21
C GLU A 712 5.89 14.74 -29.11
N GLU A 713 6.15 13.91 -30.13
CA GLU A 713 7.22 14.16 -31.11
C GLU A 713 7.03 15.50 -31.83
N GLU A 714 5.82 15.80 -32.29
CA GLU A 714 5.50 17.09 -32.93
C GLU A 714 5.60 18.27 -31.96
N ARG A 715 5.19 18.06 -30.70
CA ARG A 715 5.31 19.08 -29.65
C ARG A 715 6.78 19.37 -29.35
N ASP A 716 7.60 18.35 -29.13
CA ASP A 716 9.02 18.47 -28.83
C ASP A 716 9.77 19.18 -29.95
N ASN A 717 9.41 18.92 -31.22
CA ASN A 717 9.96 19.65 -32.36
C ASN A 717 9.71 21.16 -32.29
N ILE A 718 8.55 21.58 -31.78
CA ILE A 718 8.21 23.01 -31.60
C ILE A 718 8.91 23.58 -30.37
N VAL A 719 8.85 22.87 -29.24
CA VAL A 719 9.46 23.28 -27.98
C VAL A 719 10.98 23.42 -28.13
N ASN A 720 11.65 22.51 -28.82
CA ASN A 720 13.09 22.61 -29.06
C ASN A 720 13.46 23.85 -29.89
N LYS A 721 12.63 24.22 -30.87
CA LYS A 721 12.84 25.45 -31.66
C LYS A 721 12.66 26.70 -30.81
N THR A 722 11.59 26.79 -30.01
CA THR A 722 11.35 27.96 -29.14
C THR A 722 12.37 28.06 -28.02
N PHE A 723 12.74 26.92 -27.43
CA PHE A 723 13.77 26.84 -26.39
C PHE A 723 15.13 27.31 -26.90
N ASN A 724 15.53 26.90 -28.12
CA ASN A 724 16.75 27.40 -28.72
C ASN A 724 16.72 28.92 -28.88
N SER A 725 15.63 29.51 -29.37
CA SER A 725 15.50 30.97 -29.47
C SER A 725 15.60 31.67 -28.11
N LEU A 726 14.93 31.12 -27.08
CA LEU A 726 15.01 31.62 -25.71
C LEU A 726 16.44 31.53 -25.15
N LEU A 727 17.11 30.41 -25.37
CA LEU A 727 18.48 30.18 -24.91
C LEU A 727 19.45 31.20 -25.53
N HIS A 728 19.30 31.53 -26.82
CA HIS A 728 20.09 32.58 -27.46
C HIS A 728 19.82 33.95 -26.83
N TYR A 729 18.55 34.27 -26.53
CA TYR A 729 18.18 35.53 -25.87
C TYR A 729 18.75 35.65 -24.45
N ILE A 730 18.63 34.60 -23.62
CA ILE A 730 19.17 34.55 -22.26
C ILE A 730 20.71 34.64 -22.28
N LYS A 731 21.37 33.93 -23.21
CA LYS A 731 22.82 34.04 -23.42
C LYS A 731 23.22 35.48 -23.81
N GLY A 732 22.40 36.16 -24.61
CA GLY A 732 22.55 37.58 -24.93
C GLY A 732 22.50 38.46 -23.68
N ILE A 733 21.42 38.39 -22.90
CA ILE A 733 21.24 39.21 -21.67
C ILE A 733 22.37 38.95 -20.68
N THR A 734 22.71 37.69 -20.41
CA THR A 734 23.76 37.34 -19.44
C THR A 734 25.13 37.87 -19.89
N LYS A 735 25.43 37.84 -21.19
CA LYS A 735 26.64 38.46 -21.75
C LYS A 735 26.64 39.98 -21.55
N THR A 736 25.53 40.66 -21.84
CA THR A 736 25.38 42.12 -21.67
C THR A 736 25.53 42.53 -20.20
N LEU A 737 24.91 41.78 -19.26
CA LEU A 737 25.05 42.05 -17.82
C LEU A 737 26.48 41.86 -17.33
N LYS A 738 27.17 40.81 -17.78
CA LYS A 738 28.60 40.60 -17.47
C LYS A 738 29.45 41.75 -18.02
N GLN A 739 29.21 42.16 -19.27
CA GLN A 739 29.92 43.30 -19.87
C GLN A 739 29.65 44.62 -19.13
N ASN A 740 28.40 44.88 -18.72
CA ASN A 740 28.06 46.08 -17.95
C ASN A 740 28.75 46.08 -16.58
N LYS A 741 28.82 44.94 -15.87
CA LYS A 741 29.59 44.82 -14.62
C LYS A 741 31.07 45.11 -14.84
N VAL A 742 31.68 44.58 -15.90
CA VAL A 742 33.08 44.84 -16.24
C VAL A 742 33.30 46.33 -16.58
N SER A 743 32.40 46.93 -17.38
CA SER A 743 32.45 48.34 -17.75
C SER A 743 32.32 49.26 -16.53
N SER A 744 31.35 49.01 -15.65
CA SER A 744 31.20 49.74 -14.39
C SER A 744 32.42 49.58 -13.50
N ARG A 745 32.99 48.37 -13.38
CA ARG A 745 34.22 48.13 -12.61
C ARG A 745 35.40 48.93 -13.16
N LEU A 746 35.57 48.99 -14.48
CA LEU A 746 36.61 49.80 -15.12
C LEU A 746 36.42 51.30 -14.86
N LYS A 747 35.18 51.81 -14.93
CA LYS A 747 34.85 53.20 -14.57
C LYS A 747 35.18 53.48 -13.11
N SER A 748 34.77 52.62 -12.19
CA SER A 748 35.07 52.74 -10.76
C SER A 748 36.57 52.70 -10.48
N ILE A 749 37.33 51.81 -11.13
CA ILE A 749 38.79 51.76 -11.00
C ILE A 749 39.42 53.09 -11.43
N LYS A 750 38.99 53.67 -12.56
CA LYS A 750 39.48 54.98 -13.01
C LYS A 750 39.18 56.09 -12.00
N ILE A 751 37.96 56.11 -11.45
CA ILE A 751 37.56 57.09 -10.42
C ILE A 751 38.40 56.92 -9.16
N ILE A 752 38.58 55.68 -8.67
CA ILE A 752 39.39 55.38 -7.48
C ILE A 752 40.85 55.78 -7.71
N GLN A 753 41.41 55.47 -8.88
CA GLN A 753 42.78 55.87 -9.23
C GLN A 753 42.93 57.39 -9.26
N SER A 754 41.95 58.12 -9.83
CA SER A 754 41.94 59.58 -9.81
C SER A 754 41.84 60.13 -8.39
N ASN A 755 40.94 59.58 -7.56
CA ASN A 755 40.77 59.98 -6.17
C ASN A 755 41.98 59.65 -5.32
N ALA A 756 42.68 58.53 -5.57
CA ALA A 756 43.92 58.17 -4.87
C ALA A 756 45.06 59.14 -5.22
N LYS A 757 45.17 59.54 -6.48
CA LYS A 757 46.12 60.58 -6.92
C LYS A 757 45.82 61.92 -6.23
N LEU A 758 44.56 62.37 -6.28
CA LEU A 758 44.12 63.58 -5.57
C LEU A 758 44.38 63.46 -4.07
N SER A 759 44.06 62.34 -3.42
CA SER A 759 44.32 62.13 -1.99
C SER A 759 45.81 62.26 -1.64
N ASN A 760 46.71 61.76 -2.50
CA ASN A 760 48.15 61.96 -2.32
C ASN A 760 48.56 63.44 -2.45
N GLU A 761 47.93 64.21 -3.35
CA GLU A 761 48.13 65.65 -3.46
C GLU A 761 47.59 66.40 -2.23
N PHE A 762 46.36 66.10 -1.79
CA PHE A 762 45.73 66.67 -0.59
C PHE A 762 46.50 66.32 0.69
N ARG A 763 47.11 65.13 0.79
CA ARG A 763 47.99 64.76 1.92
C ARG A 763 49.22 65.64 2.02
N ARG A 764 49.73 66.16 0.90
CA ARG A 764 50.84 67.14 0.88
C ARG A 764 50.35 68.55 1.22
N TRP A 765 49.05 68.81 1.13
CA TRP A 765 48.47 70.12 1.36
C TRP A 765 48.27 70.38 2.87
N LYS A 766 48.98 71.38 3.38
CA LYS A 766 49.00 71.71 4.83
C LYS A 766 47.62 72.08 5.38
N TRP A 767 46.77 72.73 4.60
CA TRP A 767 45.39 73.07 5.00
C TRP A 767 44.50 71.84 5.21
N TRP A 768 44.76 70.73 4.51
CA TRP A 768 44.03 69.48 4.71
C TRP A 768 44.33 68.85 6.08
N HIS A 769 45.58 68.93 6.55
CA HIS A 769 45.94 68.47 7.91
C HIS A 769 45.28 69.31 9.00
N PHE A 770 45.15 70.62 8.78
CA PHE A 770 44.42 71.51 9.68
C PHE A 770 42.93 71.14 9.72
N TYR A 771 42.30 70.97 8.56
CA TYR A 771 40.90 70.53 8.45
C TYR A 771 40.64 69.17 9.13
N LEU A 772 41.53 68.19 8.96
CA LEU A 772 41.38 66.86 9.60
C LEU A 772 41.47 66.92 11.13
N LYS A 773 42.20 67.89 11.70
CA LYS A 773 42.25 68.12 13.16
C LYS A 773 40.97 68.79 13.68
N ILE A 774 40.36 69.66 12.89
CA ILE A 774 39.14 70.40 13.25
C ILE A 774 37.88 69.56 13.04
N LYS A 775 37.81 68.78 11.97
CA LYS A 775 36.62 67.97 11.62
C LYS A 775 36.07 67.09 12.76
N PRO A 776 36.86 66.35 13.55
CA PRO A 776 36.32 65.55 14.66
C PRO A 776 35.84 66.38 15.87
N LEU A 777 36.19 67.67 15.94
CA LEU A 777 35.65 68.59 16.95
C LEU A 777 34.23 69.05 16.59
N LEU A 778 33.87 69.05 15.29
CA LEU A 778 32.53 69.30 14.78
C LEU A 778 31.64 68.04 14.93
N LYS A 779 31.23 67.74 16.17
CA LYS A 779 30.42 66.56 16.55
C LYS A 779 29.03 66.50 15.89
N VAL A 780 28.57 67.61 15.33
CA VAL A 780 27.22 67.76 14.74
C VAL A 780 26.94 66.76 13.62
N HIS A 781 27.90 66.48 12.73
CA HIS A 781 27.67 65.61 11.57
C HIS A 781 27.55 64.11 11.91
N GLN A 782 28.19 63.64 12.98
CA GLN A 782 28.08 62.24 13.39
C GLN A 782 26.71 61.93 14.02
N MET A 783 26.11 62.93 14.66
CA MET A 783 24.81 62.78 15.31
C MET A 783 23.64 62.77 14.32
N ASP A 784 23.71 63.56 13.23
CA ASP A 784 22.70 63.57 12.16
C ASP A 784 22.56 62.20 11.45
N ASP A 785 23.67 61.48 11.23
CA ASP A 785 23.63 60.14 10.62
C ASP A 785 23.06 59.08 11.57
N ILE A 786 23.32 59.19 12.87
CA ILE A 786 22.74 58.31 13.90
C ILE A 786 21.23 58.52 13.99
N ILE A 787 20.76 59.78 13.92
CA ILE A 787 19.33 60.10 13.90
C ILE A 787 18.64 59.44 12.70
N LYS A 788 19.19 59.58 11.49
CA LYS A 788 18.62 58.96 10.28
C LYS A 788 18.53 57.43 10.36
N MET A 789 19.49 56.77 11.01
CA MET A 789 19.41 55.32 11.23
C MET A 789 18.28 54.96 12.20
N LYS A 790 18.13 55.73 13.29
CA LYS A 790 17.07 55.53 14.28
C LYS A 790 15.68 55.84 13.73
N GLU A 791 15.53 56.85 12.87
CA GLU A 791 14.27 57.14 12.16
C GLU A 791 13.79 55.98 11.28
N LYS A 792 14.71 55.28 10.60
CA LYS A 792 14.38 54.08 9.81
C LYS A 792 13.91 52.93 10.68
N GLU A 793 14.54 52.74 11.84
CA GLU A 793 14.17 51.70 12.81
C GLU A 793 12.78 51.98 13.41
N ILE A 794 12.49 53.25 13.74
CA ILE A 794 11.16 53.71 14.17
C ILE A 794 10.11 53.49 13.07
N SER A 795 10.43 53.75 11.81
CA SER A 795 9.51 53.50 10.69
C SER A 795 9.15 52.02 10.58
N TYR A 796 10.14 51.13 10.67
CA TYR A 796 9.93 49.68 10.59
C TYR A 796 9.04 49.17 11.74
N LEU A 797 9.30 49.61 12.97
CA LEU A 797 8.51 49.23 14.14
C LEU A 797 7.05 49.72 14.04
N ASN A 798 6.82 50.93 13.51
CA ASN A 798 5.46 51.44 13.28
C ASN A 798 4.67 50.60 12.27
N ASP A 799 5.31 50.13 11.19
CA ASP A 799 4.64 49.30 10.17
C ASP A 799 4.29 47.92 10.73
N SER A 800 5.18 47.33 11.54
CA SER A 800 4.92 46.06 12.22
C SER A 800 3.78 46.17 13.25
N LEU A 801 3.68 47.29 13.97
CA LEU A 801 2.57 47.55 14.91
C LEU A 801 1.23 47.62 14.19
N LYS A 802 1.15 48.36 13.07
CA LYS A 802 -0.08 48.48 12.28
C LYS A 802 -0.58 47.13 11.75
N GLN A 803 0.33 46.26 11.31
CA GLN A 803 -0.05 44.91 10.87
C GLN A 803 -0.68 44.11 12.03
N LYS A 804 -0.08 44.16 13.22
CA LYS A 804 -0.60 43.45 14.40
C LYS A 804 -1.91 44.02 14.94
N GLU A 805 -2.12 45.33 14.82
CA GLU A 805 -3.42 45.96 15.14
C GLU A 805 -4.53 45.47 14.19
N ASN A 806 -4.24 45.35 12.89
CA ASN A 806 -5.20 44.81 11.92
C ASN A 806 -5.52 43.34 12.18
N ASP A 807 -4.51 42.50 12.44
CA ASP A 807 -4.71 41.09 12.80
C ASP A 807 -5.63 40.94 14.03
N LEU A 808 -5.46 41.81 15.04
CA LEU A 808 -6.29 41.80 16.26
C LEU A 808 -7.75 42.19 15.95
N LEU A 809 -7.96 43.18 15.09
CA LEU A 809 -9.30 43.63 14.68
C LEU A 809 -10.07 42.54 13.93
N GLU A 810 -9.40 41.80 13.03
CA GLU A 810 -10.02 40.66 12.34
C GLU A 810 -10.45 39.58 13.32
N ILE A 811 -9.58 39.20 14.27
CA ILE A 811 -9.91 38.18 15.29
C ILE A 811 -11.09 38.62 16.19
N ILE A 812 -11.17 39.91 16.53
CA ILE A 812 -12.28 40.47 17.31
C ILE A 812 -13.60 40.43 16.51
N ASN A 813 -13.57 40.74 15.22
CA ASN A 813 -14.75 40.69 14.36
C ASN A 813 -15.28 39.25 14.23
N GLU A 814 -14.41 38.28 13.96
CA GLU A 814 -14.77 36.87 13.91
C GLU A 814 -15.35 36.36 15.24
N LYS A 815 -14.81 36.81 16.38
CA LYS A 815 -15.36 36.48 17.71
C LYS A 815 -16.80 37.01 17.86
N ASN A 816 -17.05 38.23 17.40
CA ASN A 816 -18.37 38.85 17.51
C ASN A 816 -19.41 38.15 16.63
N GLU A 817 -19.02 37.70 15.44
CA GLU A 817 -19.88 36.89 14.56
C GLU A 817 -20.30 35.57 15.24
N ILE A 818 -19.33 34.82 15.77
CA ILE A 818 -19.59 33.55 16.46
C ILE A 818 -20.48 33.77 17.70
N LYS A 819 -20.27 34.88 18.42
CA LYS A 819 -21.09 35.23 19.60
C LYS A 819 -22.53 35.56 19.21
N ASN A 820 -22.74 36.25 18.09
CA ASN A 820 -24.07 36.56 17.58
C ASN A 820 -24.79 35.28 17.12
N ASP A 821 -24.10 34.38 16.43
CA ASP A 821 -24.65 33.09 16.00
C ASP A 821 -25.08 32.22 17.19
N LEU A 822 -24.28 32.21 18.27
CA LEU A 822 -24.63 31.51 19.51
C LEU A 822 -25.90 32.09 20.15
N ALA A 823 -26.03 33.42 20.19
CA ALA A 823 -27.20 34.07 20.76
C ALA A 823 -28.49 33.78 19.97
N ILE A 824 -28.39 33.67 18.64
CA ILE A 824 -29.51 33.28 17.77
C ILE A 824 -29.93 31.84 18.05
N LYS A 825 -28.97 30.91 18.08
CA LYS A 825 -29.23 29.49 18.32
C LYS A 825 -29.76 29.18 19.73
N GLN A 826 -29.34 29.95 20.74
CA GLN A 826 -29.89 29.82 22.09
C GLN A 826 -31.38 30.19 22.13
N ARG A 827 -31.80 31.24 21.42
CA ARG A 827 -33.22 31.62 21.30
C ARG A 827 -34.04 30.56 20.56
N GLU A 828 -33.47 29.94 19.53
CA GLU A 828 -34.13 28.82 18.83
C GLU A 828 -34.31 27.62 19.76
N ASN A 829 -33.31 27.28 20.59
CA ASN A 829 -33.44 26.21 21.58
C ASN A 829 -34.52 26.50 22.64
N GLU A 830 -34.62 27.74 23.11
CA GLU A 830 -35.66 28.13 24.07
C GLU A 830 -37.07 28.01 23.48
N SER A 831 -37.27 28.40 22.22
CA SER A 831 -38.58 28.30 21.56
C SER A 831 -38.98 26.84 21.33
N ILE A 832 -38.05 25.99 20.92
CA ILE A 832 -38.30 24.56 20.71
C ILE A 832 -38.61 23.86 22.04
N ASN A 833 -37.91 24.21 23.13
CA ASN A 833 -38.17 23.65 24.46
C ASN A 833 -39.56 24.04 25.00
N GLN A 834 -40.04 25.25 24.72
CA GLN A 834 -41.41 25.64 25.06
C GLN A 834 -42.44 24.79 24.30
N LEU A 835 -42.20 24.55 23.01
CA LEU A 835 -43.08 23.76 22.15
C LEU A 835 -43.18 22.28 22.60
N ILE A 836 -42.07 21.72 23.08
CA ILE A 836 -42.03 20.38 23.69
C ILE A 836 -42.84 20.33 24.99
N LEU A 837 -42.68 21.33 25.87
CA LEU A 837 -43.40 21.37 27.14
C LEU A 837 -44.92 21.43 26.92
N GLU A 838 -45.38 22.14 25.89
CA GLU A 838 -46.80 22.15 25.49
C GLU A 838 -47.26 20.77 25.00
N LYS A 839 -46.48 20.12 24.13
CA LYS A 839 -46.82 18.78 23.60
C LYS A 839 -46.78 17.68 24.66
N GLU A 840 -45.83 17.72 25.60
CA GLU A 840 -45.77 16.77 26.72
C GLU A 840 -46.96 16.92 27.68
N LYS A 841 -47.48 18.15 27.84
CA LYS A 841 -48.74 18.39 28.59
C LYS A 841 -49.94 17.81 27.86
N GLU A 842 -50.03 17.99 26.53
CA GLU A 842 -51.11 17.39 25.73
C GLU A 842 -51.10 15.86 25.80
N ILE A 843 -49.94 15.22 25.72
CA ILE A 843 -49.80 13.76 25.82
C ILE A 843 -50.20 13.26 27.21
N LYS A 844 -49.78 13.94 28.28
CA LYS A 844 -50.20 13.58 29.65
C LYS A 844 -51.71 13.68 29.82
N ALA A 845 -52.32 14.79 29.37
CA ALA A 845 -53.76 14.97 29.44
C ALA A 845 -54.52 13.89 28.64
N LYS A 846 -54.01 13.47 27.48
CA LYS A 846 -54.59 12.37 26.69
C LYS A 846 -54.42 11.00 27.38
N ASN A 847 -53.27 10.74 28.00
CA ASN A 847 -53.02 9.49 28.74
C ASN A 847 -53.89 9.38 30.00
N ASP A 848 -54.04 10.45 30.77
CA ASP A 848 -54.92 10.47 31.94
C ASP A 848 -56.38 10.21 31.54
N LEU A 849 -56.79 10.67 30.36
CA LEU A 849 -58.12 10.43 29.79
C LEU A 849 -58.30 8.96 29.35
N ILE A 850 -57.23 8.33 28.84
CA ILE A 850 -57.20 6.89 28.50
C ILE A 850 -57.34 6.05 29.77
N ASP A 851 -56.64 6.39 30.84
CA ASP A 851 -56.73 5.66 32.12
C ASP A 851 -58.13 5.77 32.73
N LEU A 852 -58.76 6.95 32.65
CA LEU A 852 -60.16 7.17 33.06
C LEU A 852 -61.19 6.39 32.23
N ILE A 853 -60.86 6.08 30.97
CA ILE A 853 -61.70 5.27 30.08
C ILE A 853 -61.46 3.77 30.31
N ASN A 854 -60.23 3.36 30.63
CA ASN A 854 -59.89 1.97 30.96
C ASN A 854 -60.62 1.47 32.23
N GLU A 855 -60.96 2.37 33.15
CA GLU A 855 -61.80 2.06 34.31
C GLU A 855 -63.29 1.87 33.96
N LYS A 856 -63.75 2.31 32.78
CA LYS A 856 -65.15 2.24 32.35
C LYS A 856 -65.34 1.39 31.08
N ASP A 857 -65.71 0.14 31.34
CA ASP A 857 -66.56 -0.74 30.52
C ASP A 857 -65.93 -1.68 29.45
N ASN A 858 -66.06 -2.97 29.78
CA ASN A 858 -65.74 -4.18 29.03
C ASN A 858 -66.73 -4.53 27.89
N GLU A 859 -67.53 -3.61 27.33
CA GLU A 859 -68.71 -4.03 26.53
C GLU A 859 -68.85 -3.56 25.06
N ASN A 860 -67.89 -2.90 24.39
CA ASN A 860 -68.13 -2.46 22.99
C ASN A 860 -66.97 -2.70 22.01
N LYS A 861 -67.17 -3.60 21.04
CA LYS A 861 -66.23 -3.87 19.93
C LYS A 861 -66.07 -2.71 18.93
N SER A 862 -66.99 -1.75 18.85
CA SER A 862 -66.82 -0.57 17.98
C SER A 862 -65.80 0.44 18.53
N LEU A 863 -65.72 0.56 19.87
CA LEU A 863 -64.76 1.41 20.56
C LEU A 863 -63.33 0.89 20.40
N ILE A 864 -63.14 -0.44 20.32
CA ILE A 864 -61.83 -1.07 20.07
C ILE A 864 -61.20 -0.60 18.74
N ASN A 865 -61.99 -0.44 17.68
CA ASN A 865 -61.45 0.06 16.41
C ASN A 865 -61.10 1.56 16.46
N GLU A 866 -61.81 2.34 17.28
CA GLU A 866 -61.48 3.75 17.54
C GLU A 866 -60.25 3.89 18.47
N PHE A 867 -59.98 2.89 19.32
CA PHE A 867 -58.76 2.81 20.13
C PHE A 867 -57.54 2.45 19.27
N ILE A 868 -57.68 1.55 18.29
CA ILE A 868 -56.57 1.22 17.38
C ILE A 868 -56.15 2.44 16.55
N SER A 869 -57.09 3.28 16.09
CA SER A 869 -56.73 4.50 15.36
C SER A 869 -56.03 5.53 16.26
N LYS A 870 -56.54 5.75 17.47
CA LYS A 870 -55.94 6.69 18.45
C LYS A 870 -54.56 6.23 18.94
N ILE A 871 -54.33 4.94 19.11
CA ILE A 871 -53.01 4.38 19.43
C ILE A 871 -52.04 4.63 18.27
N SER A 872 -52.47 4.43 17.02
CA SER A 872 -51.61 4.71 15.85
C SER A 872 -51.25 6.20 15.72
N ASP A 873 -52.15 7.10 16.10
CA ASP A 873 -51.87 8.55 16.07
C ASP A 873 -50.92 8.96 17.20
N LEU A 874 -51.01 8.33 18.36
CA LEU A 874 -50.05 8.51 19.47
C LEU A 874 -48.66 7.95 19.14
N GLU A 875 -48.58 6.83 18.43
CA GLU A 875 -47.30 6.28 17.94
C GLU A 875 -46.61 7.26 16.98
N LYS A 876 -47.36 7.86 16.04
CA LYS A 876 -46.83 8.89 15.14
C LYS A 876 -46.40 10.18 15.87
N GLU A 877 -47.18 10.65 16.84
CA GLU A 877 -46.82 11.81 17.66
C GLU A 877 -45.55 11.54 18.50
N ARG A 878 -45.38 10.29 18.97
CA ARG A 878 -44.19 9.86 19.73
C ARG A 878 -42.94 9.77 18.85
N ASP A 879 -43.06 9.23 17.64
CA ASP A 879 -41.96 9.15 16.68
C ASP A 879 -41.49 10.55 16.26
N HIS A 880 -42.40 11.48 16.02
CA HIS A 880 -42.06 12.88 15.75
C HIS A 880 -41.37 13.58 16.94
N LEU A 881 -41.79 13.30 18.18
CA LEU A 881 -41.09 13.79 19.37
C LEU A 881 -39.68 13.23 19.50
N GLN A 882 -39.45 11.99 19.05
CA GLN A 882 -38.13 11.39 19.05
C GLN A 882 -37.21 12.05 18.02
N GLU A 883 -37.69 12.34 16.80
CA GLU A 883 -36.94 13.09 15.79
C GLU A 883 -36.57 14.51 16.27
N ILE A 884 -37.48 15.20 16.96
CA ILE A 884 -37.21 16.54 17.51
C ILE A 884 -36.16 16.47 18.64
N LYS A 885 -36.20 15.44 19.49
CA LYS A 885 -35.20 15.22 20.55
C LYS A 885 -33.81 14.93 19.98
N GLU A 886 -33.73 14.20 18.87
CA GLU A 886 -32.47 13.96 18.15
C GLU A 886 -31.87 15.26 17.61
N LYS A 887 -32.68 16.13 16.97
CA LYS A 887 -32.23 17.45 16.49
C LYS A 887 -31.71 18.35 17.62
N ILE A 888 -32.29 18.27 18.83
CA ILE A 888 -31.81 19.03 19.99
C ILE A 888 -30.44 18.54 20.46
N ASN A 889 -30.21 17.22 20.45
CA ASN A 889 -28.92 16.67 20.82
C ASN A 889 -27.83 17.14 19.85
N GLU A 890 -28.12 17.14 18.55
CA GLU A 890 -27.22 17.66 17.52
C GLU A 890 -26.92 19.16 17.72
N LEU A 891 -27.95 19.99 17.98
CA LEU A 891 -27.78 21.42 18.24
C LEU A 891 -26.97 21.70 19.52
N ASN A 892 -27.15 20.91 20.57
CA ASN A 892 -26.40 21.03 21.82
C ASN A 892 -24.92 20.66 21.67
N GLU A 893 -24.61 19.66 20.83
CA GLU A 893 -23.22 19.34 20.49
C GLU A 893 -22.55 20.48 19.71
N ILE A 894 -23.26 21.07 18.74
CA ILE A 894 -22.76 22.22 17.97
C ILE A 894 -22.51 23.43 18.89
N ASN A 895 -23.39 23.69 19.87
CA ASN A 895 -23.20 24.78 20.82
C ASN A 895 -21.95 24.57 21.70
N LYS A 896 -21.69 23.35 22.18
CA LYS A 896 -20.46 23.03 22.94
C LYS A 896 -19.19 23.27 22.13
N ILE A 897 -19.20 22.92 20.84
CA ILE A 897 -18.07 23.15 19.91
C ILE A 897 -17.85 24.66 19.70
N ASN A 898 -18.92 25.44 19.58
CA ASN A 898 -18.80 26.89 19.41
C ASN A 898 -18.32 27.59 20.69
N GLU A 899 -18.72 27.12 21.87
CA GLU A 899 -18.20 27.61 23.16
C GLU A 899 -16.70 27.33 23.35
N SER A 900 -16.21 26.16 22.91
CA SER A 900 -14.77 25.86 22.98
C SER A 900 -13.96 26.76 22.04
N LYS A 901 -14.44 27.00 20.82
CA LYS A 901 -13.81 27.94 19.86
C LYS A 901 -13.73 29.37 20.41
N LEU A 902 -14.75 29.78 21.18
CA LEU A 902 -14.79 31.12 21.77
C LEU A 902 -13.72 31.29 22.87
N LYS A 903 -13.45 30.24 23.64
CA LYS A 903 -12.36 30.21 24.64
C LYS A 903 -10.97 30.26 23.99
N GLU A 904 -10.74 29.50 22.93
CA GLU A 904 -9.48 29.53 22.17
C GLU A 904 -9.20 30.91 21.57
N LYS A 905 -10.23 31.56 21.00
CA LYS A 905 -10.13 32.93 20.48
C LYS A 905 -9.82 33.94 21.58
N ASP A 906 -10.34 33.76 22.80
CA ASP A 906 -10.04 34.61 23.95
C ASP A 906 -8.58 34.51 24.42
N GLU A 907 -8.01 33.32 24.40
CA GLU A 907 -6.59 33.10 24.68
C GLU A 907 -5.69 33.78 23.65
N LEU A 908 -5.99 33.62 22.36
CA LEU A 908 -5.28 34.29 21.25
C LEU A 908 -5.35 35.82 21.32
N ILE A 909 -6.50 36.39 21.71
CA ILE A 909 -6.64 37.85 21.90
C ILE A 909 -5.73 38.32 23.05
N ASN A 910 -5.64 37.57 24.14
CA ASN A 910 -4.82 37.94 25.28
C ASN A 910 -3.31 37.86 24.97
N GLU A 911 -2.88 36.86 24.21
CA GLU A 911 -1.49 36.76 23.74
C GLU A 911 -1.12 37.91 22.80
N ASN A 912 -1.95 38.20 21.80
CA ASN A 912 -1.70 39.29 20.86
C ASN A 912 -1.69 40.66 21.55
N LYS A 913 -2.55 40.89 22.55
CA LYS A 913 -2.52 42.12 23.36
C LYS A 913 -1.21 42.29 24.13
N LYS A 914 -0.64 41.22 24.69
CA LYS A 914 0.67 41.29 25.38
C LYS A 914 1.79 41.71 24.43
N ILE A 915 1.84 41.09 23.25
CA ILE A 915 2.84 41.41 22.21
C ILE A 915 2.71 42.88 21.76
N LEU A 916 1.48 43.38 21.63
CA LEU A 916 1.21 44.76 21.24
C LEU A 916 1.72 45.76 22.28
N ILE A 917 1.54 45.47 23.57
CA ILE A 917 2.07 46.27 24.68
C ILE A 917 3.61 46.28 24.64
N GLU A 918 4.25 45.13 24.44
CA GLU A 918 5.71 45.03 24.35
C GLU A 918 6.26 45.90 23.21
N LEU A 919 5.69 45.78 22.00
CA LEU A 919 6.08 46.58 20.84
C LEU A 919 5.83 48.10 21.04
N GLN A 920 4.75 48.48 21.72
CA GLN A 920 4.49 49.88 22.07
C GLN A 920 5.55 50.42 23.04
N THR A 921 5.95 49.64 24.04
CA THR A 921 6.99 50.05 24.99
C THR A 921 8.37 50.21 24.33
N GLU A 922 8.74 49.32 23.41
CA GLU A 922 9.97 49.44 22.61
C GLU A 922 9.95 50.67 21.69
N LEU A 923 8.79 51.02 21.14
CA LEU A 923 8.65 52.20 20.29
C LEU A 923 8.75 53.50 21.09
N GLU A 924 8.13 53.58 22.27
CA GLU A 924 8.22 54.76 23.13
C GLU A 924 9.62 55.00 23.68
N THR A 925 10.33 53.93 24.06
CA THR A 925 11.72 54.03 24.54
C THR A 925 12.66 54.54 23.44
N ASN A 926 12.51 54.04 22.21
CA ASN A 926 13.29 54.50 21.06
C ASN A 926 12.97 55.95 20.66
N LYS A 927 11.70 56.38 20.74
CA LYS A 927 11.31 57.79 20.50
C LYS A 927 11.93 58.72 21.54
N LYS A 928 11.80 58.41 22.83
CA LYS A 928 12.40 59.20 23.93
C LYS A 928 13.91 59.32 23.79
N LEU A 929 14.59 58.25 23.38
CA LEU A 929 16.04 58.27 23.13
C LEU A 929 16.42 59.13 21.91
N SER A 930 15.58 59.16 20.88
CA SER A 930 15.77 60.02 19.70
C SER A 930 15.60 61.49 20.08
N ASP A 931 14.54 61.83 20.82
CA ASP A 931 14.21 63.20 21.22
C ASP A 931 15.25 63.79 22.19
N ASN A 932 15.74 62.99 23.14
CA ASN A 932 16.83 63.42 24.03
C ASN A 932 18.11 63.74 23.24
N LYS A 933 18.41 62.96 22.19
CA LYS A 933 19.59 63.17 21.34
C LYS A 933 19.43 64.38 20.41
N THR A 934 18.23 64.66 19.91
CA THR A 934 17.97 65.86 19.11
C THR A 934 18.08 67.12 19.96
N GLU A 935 17.59 67.09 21.21
CA GLU A 935 17.77 68.19 22.16
C GLU A 935 19.24 68.44 22.52
N GLU A 936 20.04 67.39 22.76
CA GLU A 936 21.49 67.52 22.95
C GLU A 936 22.18 68.15 21.73
N LEU A 937 21.75 67.79 20.52
CA LEU A 937 22.24 68.34 19.26
C LEU A 937 21.92 69.83 19.10
N ILE A 938 20.72 70.25 19.46
CA ILE A 938 20.30 71.66 19.41
C ILE A 938 21.15 72.48 20.40
N LYS A 939 21.32 71.98 21.63
CA LYS A 939 22.17 72.64 22.65
C LYS A 939 23.63 72.75 22.20
N LEU A 940 24.17 71.72 21.53
CA LEU A 940 25.52 71.76 20.95
C LEU A 940 25.62 72.77 19.80
N LYS A 941 24.63 72.81 18.89
CA LYS A 941 24.57 73.80 17.80
C LYS A 941 24.49 75.24 18.33
N ASP A 942 23.67 75.49 19.34
CA ASP A 942 23.56 76.83 19.95
C ASP A 942 24.85 77.26 20.66
N LYS A 943 25.56 76.29 21.26
CA LYS A 943 26.88 76.53 21.86
C LYS A 943 27.95 76.83 20.80
N GLU A 944 27.99 76.07 19.71
CA GLU A 944 28.91 76.32 18.60
C GLU A 944 28.61 77.65 17.88
N ILE A 945 27.33 78.00 17.70
CA ILE A 945 26.92 79.30 17.12
C ILE A 945 27.34 80.45 18.02
N SER A 946 27.26 80.30 19.34
CA SER A 946 27.69 81.33 20.29
C SER A 946 29.21 81.47 20.35
N GLU A 947 29.96 80.37 20.31
CA GLU A 947 31.43 80.38 20.22
C GLU A 947 31.92 80.99 18.89
N LEU A 948 31.30 80.65 17.76
CA LEU A 948 31.62 81.24 16.45
C LEU A 948 31.27 82.73 16.36
N LYS A 949 30.16 83.16 16.97
CA LYS A 949 29.82 84.60 17.06
C LYS A 949 30.86 85.38 17.87
N TYR A 950 31.42 84.76 18.91
CA TYR A 950 32.47 85.35 19.74
C TYR A 950 33.80 85.45 18.98
N GLU A 951 34.17 84.41 18.23
CA GLU A 951 35.39 84.41 17.39
C GLU A 951 35.32 85.34 16.17
N ILE A 952 34.13 85.66 15.64
CA ILE A 952 33.95 86.62 14.52
C ILE A 952 33.98 88.08 15.01
N GLN A 953 33.74 88.33 16.30
CA GLN A 953 33.83 89.66 16.92
C GLN A 953 35.25 90.03 17.38
N LEU A 954 36.17 89.06 17.38
CA LEU A 954 37.63 89.23 17.56
C LEU A 954 38.31 89.27 16.19
#